data_AF-A0AA38XAI8-F1
#
_entry.id   AF-A0AA38XAI8-F1
#
_cell.length_a   1.000
_cell.length_b   1.000
_cell.length_c   1.000
_cell.angle_alpha   90.00
_cell.angle_beta   90.00
_cell.angle_gamma   90.00
#
_symmetry.space_group_name_H-M   'P 1'
#
loop_
_entity.id
_entity.type
_entity.pdbx_description
1 polymer ?
#
loop_
_entity_poly.entity_id
_entity_poly.type
_entity_poly.pdbx_seq_one_letter_code
_entity_poly.pdbx_strand_id
1 'polypeptide(L)'
;MRSSSWINLSHHWRLQDVQAALNVVIATLCISGIYACARFCWQASVARRLREQNIPISTLFSVNTIGEAVDVLLLLRSKVFQRRHAKILLQACLVILLSVTAFASGPIARYSTKLAPSVVSKQIPGFIARRGQNSILNSPLSWNETSTSLDHADFPHDQLLDYLPDATVDWTYVPREWNSTWTMDCKDTNRTKIALGDVGGNCTSLLYELPGLKNVISLEKYSVDNISSYWGAQYSGGRNVDVLIGLAAAKMTDIDEATGVTLGMQLDLAAVHMHNLSMQEDSDSICSFGNGTVERASYTKIECTITRRSKDPDLVYVAFPDSHTPSLVSWALVEQYQGRLLQQSIRTGNITLPNPTDLKRFYQVWVATKDTLTGLSVPRQISVQVSVVQLSSTFLALSLLASVLIFLSVAVYFINNFRNRSAFQDVPESKLEWMLRVVDATDRPTLPRHSTNSNSLYSLPSLNTSRTSRLGLIATSVQENADRRRMDFENARYRDAPSTVDLSSTDAFPPPERAAVAPHAGSARRHMPGNTTNSFIGTTSFTTSISANNVPLTWTVGASSPNQDSSSNSTDATFQKNFYLGTPPELNLASSINFAGCALFFEGIARSLPLNGTAEYGSVSCSQALQDNCVNDLLSQATKQMKALGRSGNGDSQSVCDALQSTLETNPPQSCTIATVTWGSIIAKALTGSQSPSSSHISQTTCHPASNVNGGSDYNIALIETQTVTSEDVSSDIAPFFYSLTPILTVFYSASGSTSSLPEAQLSCLKVVEDSNLVQPESSDASLLGLHKALMALALALSVFAAL
;
A
#
# COMPACT_ATOMS: atom_id res chain seq x y z
N MET A 1 -33.04 7.46 20.04
CA MET A 1 -32.63 7.06 18.67
C MET A 1 -31.89 5.73 18.79
N ARG A 2 -32.49 4.62 18.34
CA ARG A 2 -31.83 3.30 18.39
C ARG A 2 -30.69 3.33 17.36
N SER A 3 -29.48 3.03 17.82
CA SER A 3 -28.30 2.85 16.97
C SER A 3 -28.66 1.95 15.80
N SER A 4 -28.48 2.44 14.57
CA SER A 4 -28.55 1.61 13.37
C SER A 4 -27.67 0.38 13.60
N SER A 5 -28.27 -0.81 13.65
CA SER A 5 -27.52 -2.05 13.83
C SER A 5 -26.66 -2.27 12.58
N TRP A 6 -25.37 -2.49 12.74
CA TRP A 6 -24.44 -2.82 11.67
C TRP A 6 -24.07 -4.29 11.83
N ILE A 7 -24.02 -5.03 10.72
CA ILE A 7 -23.68 -6.45 10.72
C ILE A 7 -22.23 -6.57 10.24
N ASN A 8 -21.38 -7.20 11.05
CA ASN A 8 -20.00 -7.50 10.67
C ASN A 8 -20.00 -8.62 9.62
N LEU A 9 -19.38 -8.38 8.48
CA LEU A 9 -19.10 -9.42 7.49
C LEU A 9 -17.82 -10.19 7.85
N SER A 10 -17.61 -11.33 7.19
CA SER A 10 -16.40 -12.15 7.38
C SER A 10 -15.12 -11.35 7.07
N HIS A 11 -14.07 -11.61 7.85
CA HIS A 11 -12.79 -10.90 7.81
C HIS A 11 -12.04 -11.00 6.48
N HIS A 12 -12.40 -11.95 5.60
CA HIS A 12 -11.75 -12.14 4.31
C HIS A 12 -12.23 -11.18 3.22
N TRP A 13 -13.32 -10.44 3.47
CA TRP A 13 -13.92 -9.55 2.48
C TRP A 13 -13.29 -8.16 2.53
N ARG A 14 -12.69 -7.73 1.42
CA ARG A 14 -12.25 -6.33 1.26
C ARG A 14 -13.48 -5.44 1.02
N LEU A 15 -13.44 -4.20 1.52
CA LEU A 15 -14.54 -3.22 1.36
C LEU A 15 -14.93 -3.04 -0.11
N GLN A 16 -13.95 -2.98 -1.01
CA GLN A 16 -14.14 -2.80 -2.44
C GLN A 16 -14.91 -3.97 -3.07
N ASP A 17 -14.60 -5.20 -2.67
CA ASP A 17 -15.27 -6.40 -3.17
C ASP A 17 -16.74 -6.44 -2.73
N VAL A 18 -17.00 -6.09 -1.47
CA VAL A 18 -18.38 -6.00 -0.95
C VAL A 18 -19.16 -4.91 -1.67
N GLN A 19 -18.56 -3.74 -1.89
CA GLN A 19 -19.20 -2.64 -2.61
C GLN A 19 -19.48 -3.00 -4.08
N ALA A 20 -18.55 -3.67 -4.74
CA ALA A 20 -18.74 -4.16 -6.11
C ALA A 20 -19.85 -5.22 -6.18
N ALA A 21 -19.86 -6.19 -5.26
CA ALA A 21 -20.90 -7.21 -5.18
C ALA A 21 -22.29 -6.59 -4.94
N LEU A 22 -22.39 -5.64 -4.00
CA LEU A 22 -23.63 -4.91 -3.71
C LEU A 22 -24.12 -4.11 -4.92
N ASN A 23 -23.22 -3.42 -5.62
CA ASN A 23 -23.56 -2.71 -6.85
C ASN A 23 -24.22 -3.64 -7.88
N VAL A 24 -23.60 -4.80 -8.14
CA VAL A 24 -24.14 -5.81 -9.06
C VAL A 24 -25.50 -6.34 -8.60
N VAL A 25 -25.66 -6.63 -7.29
CA VAL A 25 -26.94 -7.09 -6.73
C VAL A 25 -28.04 -6.03 -6.90
N ILE A 26 -27.76 -4.76 -6.56
CA ILE A 26 -28.73 -3.66 -6.71
C ILE A 26 -29.12 -3.49 -8.17
N ALA A 27 -28.15 -3.46 -9.09
CA ALA A 27 -28.39 -3.30 -10.52
C ALA A 27 -29.25 -4.46 -11.07
N THR A 28 -28.93 -5.70 -10.68
CA THR A 28 -29.66 -6.90 -11.10
C THR A 28 -31.10 -6.86 -10.60
N LEU A 29 -31.31 -6.54 -9.31
CA LEU A 29 -32.65 -6.39 -8.75
C LEU A 29 -33.46 -5.30 -9.45
N CYS A 30 -32.83 -4.17 -9.80
CA CYS A 30 -33.50 -3.10 -10.53
C CYS A 30 -33.90 -3.54 -11.94
N ILE A 31 -33.01 -4.23 -12.68
CA ILE A 31 -33.31 -4.76 -14.02
C ILE A 31 -34.45 -5.80 -13.95
N SER A 32 -34.38 -6.75 -13.00
CA SER A 32 -35.44 -7.74 -12.79
C SER A 32 -36.77 -7.09 -12.40
N GLY A 33 -36.74 -6.05 -11.57
CA GLY A 33 -37.92 -5.27 -11.18
C GLY A 33 -38.56 -4.54 -12.37
N ILE A 34 -37.75 -3.90 -13.23
CA ILE A 34 -38.23 -3.24 -14.46
C ILE A 34 -38.87 -4.29 -15.38
N TYR A 35 -38.20 -5.43 -15.59
CA TYR A 35 -38.71 -6.52 -16.43
C TYR A 35 -40.04 -7.08 -15.91
N ALA A 36 -40.13 -7.40 -14.62
CA ALA A 36 -41.34 -7.93 -14.01
C ALA A 36 -42.50 -6.93 -14.08
N CYS A 37 -42.23 -5.64 -13.81
CA CYS A 37 -43.25 -4.59 -13.91
C CYS A 37 -43.77 -4.42 -15.35
N ALA A 38 -42.86 -4.35 -16.33
CA ALA A 38 -43.20 -4.24 -17.74
C ALA A 38 -44.08 -5.41 -18.20
N ARG A 39 -43.68 -6.65 -17.87
CA ARG A 39 -44.42 -7.86 -18.20
C ARG A 39 -45.78 -7.93 -17.51
N PHE A 40 -45.86 -7.59 -16.24
CA PHE A 40 -47.11 -7.58 -15.50
C PHE A 40 -48.12 -6.57 -16.06
N CYS A 41 -47.66 -5.35 -16.38
CA CYS A 41 -48.50 -4.32 -17.00
C CYS A 41 -49.01 -4.75 -18.38
N TRP A 42 -48.14 -5.35 -19.20
CA TRP A 42 -48.52 -5.90 -20.49
C TRP A 42 -49.60 -6.98 -20.37
N GLN A 43 -49.39 -7.99 -19.52
CA GLN A 43 -50.35 -9.07 -19.33
C GLN A 43 -51.70 -8.58 -18.79
N ALA A 44 -51.68 -7.65 -17.84
CA ALA A 44 -52.90 -7.07 -17.29
C ALA A 44 -53.74 -6.36 -18.37
N SER A 45 -53.07 -5.72 -19.34
CA SER A 45 -53.74 -5.08 -20.48
C SER A 45 -54.26 -6.09 -21.49
N VAL A 46 -53.51 -7.15 -21.78
CA VAL A 46 -53.95 -8.23 -22.69
C VAL A 46 -55.13 -9.01 -22.11
N ALA A 47 -55.10 -9.37 -20.83
CA ALA A 47 -56.19 -10.09 -20.18
C ALA A 47 -57.52 -9.31 -20.23
N ARG A 48 -57.45 -7.97 -20.24
CA ARG A 48 -58.61 -7.10 -20.43
C ARG A 48 -59.16 -7.16 -21.87
N ARG A 49 -58.30 -7.38 -22.87
CA ARG A 49 -58.66 -7.53 -24.29
C ARG A 49 -59.54 -8.74 -24.56
N LEU A 50 -59.30 -9.83 -23.82
CA LEU A 50 -60.15 -11.01 -23.91
C LEU A 50 -61.58 -10.76 -23.40
N ARG A 51 -61.82 -9.68 -22.64
CA ARG A 51 -63.16 -9.30 -22.15
C ARG A 51 -63.82 -8.18 -22.94
N GLU A 52 -63.07 -7.26 -23.54
CA GLU A 52 -63.62 -6.06 -24.19
C GLU A 52 -63.06 -5.91 -25.62
N GLN A 53 -63.94 -5.88 -26.64
CA GLN A 53 -63.54 -5.82 -28.06
C GLN A 53 -62.90 -4.50 -28.49
N ASN A 54 -63.14 -3.40 -27.76
CA ASN A 54 -62.63 -2.07 -28.10
C ASN A 54 -61.67 -1.55 -27.02
N ILE A 55 -60.38 -1.78 -27.20
CA ILE A 55 -59.35 -1.29 -26.29
C ILE A 55 -58.59 -0.10 -26.89
N PRO A 56 -58.51 1.04 -26.17
CA PRO A 56 -57.71 2.17 -26.62
C PRO A 56 -56.21 1.81 -26.63
N ILE A 57 -55.53 2.14 -27.73
CA ILE A 57 -54.09 1.86 -27.97
C ILE A 57 -53.21 2.25 -26.77
N SER A 58 -53.59 3.30 -26.03
CA SER A 58 -52.87 3.75 -24.85
C SER A 58 -52.68 2.68 -23.76
N THR A 59 -53.59 1.71 -23.62
CA THR A 59 -53.43 0.65 -22.61
C THR A 59 -52.47 -0.45 -23.02
N LEU A 60 -52.09 -0.54 -24.30
CA LEU A 60 -51.09 -1.48 -24.80
C LEU A 60 -49.67 -0.93 -24.68
N PHE A 61 -49.51 0.34 -24.30
CA PHE A 61 -48.20 0.95 -24.15
C PHE A 61 -47.54 0.48 -22.84
N SER A 62 -46.46 -0.29 -22.95
CA SER A 62 -45.57 -0.58 -21.82
C SER A 62 -44.32 0.31 -21.92
N VAL A 63 -43.87 0.79 -20.76
CA VAL A 63 -42.63 1.55 -20.60
C VAL A 63 -41.59 0.60 -20.02
N ASN A 64 -40.49 0.39 -20.74
CA ASN A 64 -39.44 -0.56 -20.34
C ASN A 64 -38.09 0.14 -20.11
N THR A 65 -37.93 1.37 -20.62
CA THR A 65 -36.70 2.15 -20.47
C THR A 65 -36.99 3.53 -19.92
N ILE A 66 -35.96 4.17 -19.35
CA ILE A 66 -36.08 5.55 -18.85
C ILE A 66 -36.41 6.54 -19.98
N GLY A 67 -35.87 6.34 -21.18
CA GLY A 67 -36.17 7.17 -22.35
C GLY A 67 -37.65 7.12 -22.70
N GLU A 68 -38.23 5.91 -22.80
CA GLU A 68 -39.67 5.75 -23.02
C GLU A 68 -40.51 6.39 -21.91
N ALA A 69 -40.06 6.32 -20.65
CA ALA A 69 -40.77 6.92 -19.53
C ALA A 69 -40.83 8.44 -19.67
N VAL A 70 -39.70 9.08 -20.00
CA VAL A 70 -39.60 10.52 -20.20
C VAL A 70 -40.42 10.96 -21.41
N ASP A 71 -40.33 10.24 -22.53
CA ASP A 71 -41.10 10.53 -23.75
C ASP A 71 -42.61 10.49 -23.49
N VAL A 72 -43.09 9.48 -22.75
CA VAL A 72 -44.50 9.36 -22.37
C VAL A 72 -44.94 10.50 -21.46
N LEU A 73 -44.12 10.88 -20.48
CA LEU A 73 -44.40 12.01 -19.58
C LEU A 73 -44.45 13.34 -20.34
N LEU A 74 -43.50 13.57 -21.26
CA LEU A 74 -43.45 14.77 -22.11
C LEU A 74 -44.63 14.83 -23.09
N LEU A 75 -45.01 13.69 -23.67
CA LEU A 75 -46.11 13.59 -24.63
C LEU A 75 -47.47 13.78 -23.96
N LEU A 76 -47.68 13.25 -22.74
CA LEU A 76 -48.94 13.36 -22.03
C LEU A 76 -49.07 14.66 -21.21
N ARG A 77 -47.97 15.33 -20.84
CA ARG A 77 -47.93 16.56 -20.01
C ARG A 77 -48.90 16.48 -18.82
N SER A 78 -49.81 17.45 -18.69
CA SER A 78 -50.81 17.51 -17.61
C SER A 78 -51.91 16.45 -17.73
N LYS A 79 -52.11 15.85 -18.92
CA LYS A 79 -53.10 14.77 -19.12
C LYS A 79 -52.65 13.45 -18.50
N VAL A 80 -51.37 13.31 -18.11
CA VAL A 80 -50.87 12.10 -17.44
C VAL A 80 -51.53 11.86 -16.07
N PHE A 81 -52.00 12.92 -15.41
CA PHE A 81 -52.70 12.85 -14.13
C PHE A 81 -54.18 12.43 -14.24
N GLN A 82 -54.71 12.26 -15.47
CA GLN A 82 -56.06 11.74 -15.64
C GLN A 82 -56.11 10.28 -15.18
N ARG A 83 -57.18 9.88 -14.47
CA ARG A 83 -57.39 8.49 -13.99
C ARG A 83 -57.21 7.43 -15.09
N ARG A 84 -57.46 7.79 -16.35
CA ARG A 84 -57.27 6.92 -17.53
C ARG A 84 -55.81 6.53 -17.77
N HIS A 85 -54.84 7.37 -17.37
CA HIS A 85 -53.41 7.17 -17.58
C HIS A 85 -52.63 6.86 -16.29
N ALA A 86 -53.31 6.75 -15.14
CA ALA A 86 -52.66 6.52 -13.85
C ALA A 86 -51.77 5.26 -13.81
N LYS A 87 -52.13 4.19 -14.54
CA LYS A 87 -51.31 2.98 -14.66
C LYS A 87 -49.99 3.23 -15.39
N ILE A 88 -50.04 3.99 -16.48
CA ILE A 88 -48.87 4.36 -17.29
C ILE A 88 -47.96 5.29 -16.47
N LEU A 89 -48.56 6.23 -15.73
CA LEU A 89 -47.82 7.11 -14.83
C LEU A 89 -47.09 6.30 -13.73
N LEU A 90 -47.78 5.35 -13.10
CA LEU A 90 -47.18 4.49 -12.07
C LEU A 90 -46.03 3.66 -12.64
N GLN A 91 -46.21 3.07 -13.82
CA GLN A 91 -45.16 2.31 -14.51
C GLN A 91 -43.96 3.20 -14.84
N ALA A 92 -44.19 4.38 -15.42
CA ALA A 92 -43.13 5.34 -15.75
C ALA A 92 -42.35 5.78 -14.49
N CYS A 93 -43.05 6.11 -13.40
CA CYS A 93 -42.41 6.48 -12.14
C CYS A 93 -41.56 5.34 -11.56
N LEU A 94 -42.06 4.10 -11.61
CA LEU A 94 -41.35 2.94 -11.10
C LEU A 94 -40.10 2.63 -11.94
N VAL A 95 -40.20 2.70 -13.27
CA VAL A 95 -39.04 2.51 -14.18
C VAL A 95 -37.99 3.59 -13.95
N ILE A 96 -38.40 4.86 -13.79
CA ILE A 96 -37.47 5.96 -13.47
C ILE A 96 -36.81 5.70 -12.11
N LEU A 97 -37.58 5.38 -11.07
CA LEU A 97 -37.05 5.14 -9.73
C LEU A 97 -36.04 3.98 -9.72
N LEU A 98 -36.37 2.84 -10.33
CA LEU A 98 -35.46 1.69 -10.42
C LEU A 98 -34.24 1.99 -11.28
N SER A 99 -34.38 2.75 -12.37
CA SER A 99 -33.24 3.15 -13.21
C SER A 99 -32.29 4.10 -12.47
N VAL A 100 -32.84 5.09 -11.75
CA VAL A 100 -32.05 6.01 -10.90
C VAL A 100 -31.38 5.24 -9.77
N THR A 101 -32.06 4.28 -9.16
CA THR A 101 -31.49 3.42 -8.12
C THR A 101 -30.36 2.54 -8.67
N ALA A 102 -30.52 1.98 -9.88
CA ALA A 102 -29.49 1.21 -10.57
C ALA A 102 -28.27 2.08 -10.92
N PHE A 103 -28.47 3.35 -11.28
CA PHE A 103 -27.39 4.30 -11.52
C PHE A 103 -26.69 4.74 -10.22
N ALA A 104 -27.47 4.94 -9.15
CA ALA A 104 -26.99 5.31 -7.82
C ALA A 104 -26.49 4.11 -6.99
N SER A 105 -26.45 2.91 -7.58
CA SER A 105 -26.03 1.65 -6.94
C SER A 105 -24.64 1.73 -6.31
N GLY A 106 -23.66 2.35 -6.98
CA GLY A 106 -22.32 2.59 -6.45
C GLY A 106 -22.34 3.46 -5.17
N PRO A 107 -22.90 4.69 -5.22
CA PRO A 107 -23.10 5.51 -4.03
C PRO A 107 -23.87 4.80 -2.90
N ILE A 108 -24.97 4.11 -3.22
CA ILE A 108 -25.75 3.36 -2.24
C ILE A 108 -24.90 2.28 -1.57
N ALA A 109 -24.16 1.48 -2.34
CA ALA A 109 -23.25 0.46 -1.83
C ALA A 109 -22.18 1.04 -0.90
N ARG A 110 -21.64 2.23 -1.25
CA ARG A 110 -20.68 2.96 -0.43
C ARG A 110 -21.30 3.47 0.87
N TYR A 111 -22.53 3.96 0.87
CA TYR A 111 -23.20 4.43 2.10
C TYR A 111 -23.74 3.28 2.96
N SER A 112 -24.06 2.14 2.36
CA SER A 112 -24.51 0.95 3.08
C SER A 112 -23.38 0.15 3.73
N THR A 113 -22.13 0.47 3.40
CA THR A 113 -20.94 -0.22 3.92
C THR A 113 -20.03 0.76 4.65
N LYS A 114 -19.33 0.30 5.68
CA LYS A 114 -18.23 1.05 6.30
C LYS A 114 -17.18 0.09 6.82
N LEU A 115 -15.95 0.56 6.96
CA LEU A 115 -14.93 -0.15 7.72
C LEU A 115 -15.13 0.15 9.20
N ALA A 116 -15.06 -0.89 10.02
CA ALA A 116 -15.01 -0.77 11.46
C ALA A 116 -13.89 -1.66 11.99
N PRO A 117 -13.14 -1.22 13.01
CA PRO A 117 -12.21 -2.10 13.69
C PRO A 117 -12.98 -3.20 14.43
N SER A 118 -12.53 -4.44 14.28
CA SER A 118 -12.98 -5.58 15.08
C SER A 118 -11.77 -6.24 15.71
N VAL A 119 -11.88 -6.53 17.00
CA VAL A 119 -10.83 -7.24 17.73
C VAL A 119 -11.05 -8.74 17.57
N VAL A 120 -10.04 -9.45 17.07
CA VAL A 120 -10.07 -10.90 16.86
C VAL A 120 -8.79 -11.50 17.44
N SER A 121 -8.91 -12.61 18.17
CA SER A 121 -7.74 -13.34 18.64
C SER A 121 -7.08 -14.08 17.48
N LYS A 122 -5.80 -13.81 17.23
CA LYS A 122 -4.98 -14.46 16.22
C LYS A 122 -3.65 -14.91 16.81
N GLN A 123 -3.08 -15.98 16.26
CA GLN A 123 -1.69 -16.33 16.55
C GLN A 123 -0.78 -15.37 15.79
N ILE A 124 -0.08 -14.53 16.54
CA ILE A 124 0.87 -13.55 15.99
C ILE A 124 2.27 -14.00 16.38
N PRO A 125 3.24 -13.98 15.44
CA PRO A 125 4.63 -14.18 15.78
C PRO A 125 5.14 -12.98 16.60
N GLY A 126 6.09 -13.24 17.47
CA GLY A 126 6.73 -12.22 18.27
C GLY A 126 7.91 -12.83 18.99
N PHE A 127 8.62 -12.02 19.77
CA PHE A 127 9.86 -12.43 20.41
C PHE A 127 9.66 -12.50 21.91
N ILE A 128 10.08 -13.61 22.54
CA ILE A 128 10.08 -13.72 23.99
C ILE A 128 11.33 -13.06 24.58
N ALA A 129 11.14 -12.35 25.69
CA ALA A 129 12.22 -11.74 26.42
C ALA A 129 13.17 -12.82 26.98
N ARG A 130 14.47 -12.62 26.83
CA ARG A 130 15.50 -13.52 27.32
C ARG A 130 16.73 -12.74 27.78
N ARG A 131 17.32 -13.20 28.86
CA ARG A 131 18.62 -12.70 29.33
C ARG A 131 19.69 -13.15 28.34
N GLY A 132 20.10 -12.24 27.47
CA GLY A 132 21.14 -12.49 26.49
C GLY A 132 21.98 -11.27 26.15
N GLN A 133 21.40 -10.07 26.27
CA GLN A 133 22.07 -8.82 25.97
C GLN A 133 21.91 -7.83 27.12
N ASN A 134 23.00 -7.13 27.43
CA ASN A 134 23.01 -6.11 28.49
C ASN A 134 22.71 -4.71 27.95
N SER A 135 22.74 -4.53 26.63
CA SER A 135 22.35 -3.27 25.98
C SER A 135 21.95 -3.48 24.53
N ILE A 136 21.08 -2.59 24.09
CA ILE A 136 20.93 -2.19 22.71
C ILE A 136 21.21 -0.68 22.70
N LEU A 137 22.22 -0.23 21.96
CA LEU A 137 22.51 1.18 21.69
C LEU A 137 22.45 1.38 20.18
N ASN A 138 22.30 2.61 19.72
CA ASN A 138 22.22 2.93 18.30
C ASN A 138 21.08 2.21 17.55
N SER A 139 19.98 1.90 18.22
CA SER A 139 18.78 1.27 17.60
C SER A 139 17.50 2.11 17.76
N PRO A 140 17.55 3.44 17.48
CA PRO A 140 16.39 4.32 17.68
C PRO A 140 15.18 3.94 16.82
N LEU A 141 15.40 3.25 15.68
CA LEU A 141 14.32 2.79 14.81
C LEU A 141 13.47 1.73 15.47
N SER A 142 14.10 0.66 15.95
CA SER A 142 13.40 -0.40 16.68
C SER A 142 12.70 0.13 17.93
N TRP A 143 13.27 1.16 18.58
CA TRP A 143 12.61 1.83 19.70
C TRP A 143 11.36 2.61 19.27
N ASN A 144 11.43 3.37 18.17
CA ASN A 144 10.29 4.13 17.65
C ASN A 144 9.14 3.22 17.19
N GLU A 145 9.46 2.16 16.45
CA GLU A 145 8.46 1.18 16.00
C GLU A 145 7.80 0.47 17.18
N THR A 146 8.60 0.01 18.14
CA THR A 146 8.09 -0.62 19.36
C THR A 146 7.25 0.34 20.19
N SER A 147 7.69 1.60 20.35
CA SER A 147 6.92 2.62 21.07
C SER A 147 5.57 2.86 20.41
N THR A 148 5.57 3.04 19.08
CA THR A 148 4.34 3.28 18.31
C THR A 148 3.40 2.09 18.41
N SER A 149 3.92 0.87 18.31
CA SER A 149 3.13 -0.36 18.45
C SER A 149 2.49 -0.47 19.83
N LEU A 150 3.24 -0.18 20.91
CA LEU A 150 2.72 -0.20 22.28
C LEU A 150 1.66 0.87 22.53
N ASP A 151 1.84 2.07 21.96
CA ASP A 151 0.88 3.17 22.09
C ASP A 151 -0.40 2.89 21.30
N HIS A 152 -0.31 2.36 20.07
CA HIS A 152 -1.47 1.93 19.30
C HIS A 152 -2.24 0.79 19.98
N ALA A 153 -1.53 -0.11 20.64
CA ALA A 153 -2.14 -1.22 21.35
C ALA A 153 -2.78 -0.82 22.68
N ASP A 154 -2.68 0.44 23.12
CA ASP A 154 -3.04 0.89 24.47
C ASP A 154 -2.35 0.05 25.56
N PHE A 155 -1.10 -0.37 25.34
CA PHE A 155 -0.35 -1.16 26.32
C PHE A 155 -0.05 -0.30 27.56
N PRO A 156 -0.35 -0.79 28.78
CA PRO A 156 -0.27 0.02 29.98
C PRO A 156 1.19 0.36 30.34
N HIS A 157 1.38 1.51 31.00
CA HIS A 157 2.70 2.02 31.39
C HIS A 157 3.25 1.39 32.68
N ASP A 158 2.50 0.47 33.30
CA ASP A 158 2.79 -0.11 34.61
C ASP A 158 3.28 -1.56 34.56
N GLN A 159 3.59 -2.08 33.36
CA GLN A 159 3.99 -3.47 33.12
C GLN A 159 5.20 -3.54 32.20
N LEU A 160 6.07 -4.53 32.37
CA LEU A 160 7.13 -4.81 31.40
C LEU A 160 6.78 -6.03 30.55
N LEU A 161 7.23 -6.05 29.29
CA LEU A 161 6.84 -7.08 28.33
C LEU A 161 7.77 -8.29 28.42
N ASP A 162 7.21 -9.44 28.76
CA ASP A 162 7.91 -10.73 28.61
C ASP A 162 7.84 -11.25 27.16
N TYR A 163 6.98 -10.64 26.34
CA TYR A 163 6.73 -10.99 24.95
C TYR A 163 6.49 -9.72 24.15
N LEU A 164 7.28 -9.49 23.11
CA LEU A 164 7.12 -8.38 22.18
C LEU A 164 6.48 -8.90 20.88
N PRO A 165 5.20 -8.58 20.60
CA PRO A 165 4.58 -8.92 19.32
C PRO A 165 5.29 -8.23 18.16
N ASP A 166 5.16 -8.79 16.97
CA ASP A 166 5.59 -8.13 15.73
C ASP A 166 4.95 -6.72 15.62
N ALA A 167 5.80 -5.70 15.51
CA ALA A 167 5.39 -4.30 15.46
C ALA A 167 4.58 -3.95 14.19
N THR A 168 4.65 -4.79 13.14
CA THR A 168 3.89 -4.62 11.89
C THR A 168 2.42 -5.00 12.02
N VAL A 169 2.02 -5.64 13.12
CA VAL A 169 0.64 -6.08 13.37
C VAL A 169 -0.05 -5.11 14.31
N ASP A 170 -1.24 -4.62 13.93
CA ASP A 170 -2.10 -3.78 14.78
C ASP A 170 -2.75 -4.60 15.91
N TRP A 171 -1.97 -5.02 16.91
CA TRP A 171 -2.48 -5.71 18.08
C TRP A 171 -3.09 -4.74 19.10
N THR A 172 -3.93 -5.26 20.00
CA THR A 172 -4.58 -4.47 21.05
C THR A 172 -4.40 -5.17 22.39
N TYR A 173 -4.07 -4.40 23.42
CA TYR A 173 -3.89 -4.91 24.78
C TYR A 173 -5.22 -5.36 25.38
N VAL A 174 -5.26 -6.63 25.79
CA VAL A 174 -6.40 -7.24 26.49
C VAL A 174 -5.87 -7.88 27.77
N PRO A 175 -6.11 -7.32 28.96
CA PRO A 175 -5.41 -7.70 30.20
C PRO A 175 -5.33 -9.20 30.49
N ARG A 176 -6.38 -9.97 30.19
CA ARG A 176 -6.44 -11.44 30.41
C ARG A 176 -5.50 -12.26 29.51
N GLU A 177 -5.02 -11.70 28.40
CA GLU A 177 -4.11 -12.36 27.46
C GLU A 177 -2.64 -12.12 27.85
N TRP A 178 -2.40 -11.17 28.75
CA TRP A 178 -1.08 -10.72 29.16
C TRP A 178 -0.81 -11.16 30.60
N ASN A 179 0.37 -11.73 30.83
CA ASN A 179 0.83 -12.12 32.15
C ASN A 179 2.26 -11.63 32.34
N SER A 180 2.41 -10.31 32.30
CA SER A 180 3.70 -9.66 32.53
C SER A 180 4.23 -10.00 33.92
N THR A 181 5.45 -10.51 33.96
CA THR A 181 6.12 -10.93 35.19
C THR A 181 6.46 -9.75 36.07
N TRP A 182 6.69 -8.57 35.48
CA TRP A 182 7.07 -7.35 36.18
C TRP A 182 5.99 -6.29 36.12
N THR A 183 5.78 -5.64 37.25
CA THR A 183 5.00 -4.40 37.37
C THR A 183 5.91 -3.24 37.74
N MET A 184 5.52 -2.05 37.32
CA MET A 184 6.24 -0.81 37.51
C MET A 184 5.28 0.24 38.07
N ASP A 185 5.52 0.67 39.30
CA ASP A 185 4.79 1.77 39.94
C ASP A 185 5.69 3.00 40.02
N CYS A 186 5.31 4.09 39.36
CA CYS A 186 6.16 5.27 39.21
C CYS A 186 5.51 6.53 39.75
N LYS A 187 6.29 7.32 40.49
CA LYS A 187 5.97 8.69 40.85
C LYS A 187 6.52 9.65 39.81
N ASP A 188 5.65 10.51 39.30
CA ASP A 188 5.95 11.41 38.19
C ASP A 188 6.35 12.79 38.69
N THR A 189 7.43 13.33 38.14
CA THR A 189 7.81 14.73 38.28
C THR A 189 7.73 15.39 36.91
N ASN A 190 6.67 16.19 36.72
CA ASN A 190 6.51 17.03 35.54
C ASN A 190 7.67 18.02 35.39
N ARG A 191 7.77 18.65 34.22
CA ARG A 191 8.83 19.62 33.89
C ARG A 191 9.00 20.66 35.00
N THR A 192 10.11 20.56 35.73
CA THR A 192 10.44 21.38 36.89
C THR A 192 11.70 22.18 36.62
N LYS A 193 11.70 23.47 36.95
CA LYS A 193 12.87 24.34 36.78
C LYS A 193 13.92 24.01 37.84
N ILE A 194 15.18 24.06 37.45
CA ILE A 194 16.32 23.85 38.35
C ILE A 194 17.41 24.87 38.05
N ALA A 195 18.09 25.34 39.08
CA ALA A 195 19.29 26.15 38.93
C ALA A 195 20.50 25.22 38.82
N LEU A 196 21.23 25.32 37.71
CA LEU A 196 22.45 24.57 37.48
C LEU A 196 23.57 25.56 37.17
N GLY A 197 24.79 25.19 37.51
CA GLY A 197 26.00 25.92 37.17
C GLY A 197 27.18 24.97 37.34
N ASP A 198 28.11 25.04 36.41
CA ASP A 198 29.40 24.40 36.58
C ASP A 198 30.20 25.20 37.61
N VAL A 199 30.71 24.51 38.62
CA VAL A 199 31.50 25.10 39.72
C VAL A 199 32.99 25.16 39.41
N GLY A 200 33.44 24.50 38.34
CA GLY A 200 34.85 24.37 37.97
C GLY A 200 35.64 23.51 38.96
N GLY A 201 36.51 22.65 38.44
CA GLY A 201 37.60 22.04 39.20
C GLY A 201 37.43 20.56 39.62
N ASN A 202 36.23 19.98 39.63
CA ASN A 202 36.08 18.53 39.81
C ASN A 202 35.10 17.93 38.79
N CYS A 203 35.67 17.31 37.76
CA CYS A 203 34.95 16.73 36.63
C CYS A 203 35.08 15.20 36.58
N THR A 204 35.24 14.57 37.75
CA THR A 204 35.26 13.11 37.89
C THR A 204 33.92 12.46 37.51
N SER A 205 32.82 13.20 37.65
CA SER A 205 31.51 12.85 37.09
C SER A 205 30.67 14.10 36.85
N LEU A 206 29.64 13.96 36.03
CA LEU A 206 28.71 15.06 35.73
C LEU A 206 28.00 15.61 36.98
N LEU A 207 27.83 14.78 38.02
CA LEU A 207 27.25 15.20 39.30
C LEU A 207 28.19 16.07 40.13
N TYR A 208 29.50 15.99 39.91
CA TYR A 208 30.48 16.85 40.57
C TYR A 208 30.70 18.15 39.79
N GLU A 209 30.70 18.06 38.47
CA GLU A 209 30.78 19.21 37.56
C GLU A 209 29.53 20.09 37.71
N LEU A 210 28.34 19.48 37.71
CA LEU A 210 27.05 20.15 37.91
C LEU A 210 26.40 19.70 39.23
N PRO A 211 26.82 20.24 40.40
CA PRO A 211 26.36 19.78 41.71
C PRO A 211 24.84 19.90 41.92
N GLY A 212 24.17 20.80 41.20
CA GLY A 212 22.72 20.91 41.23
C GLY A 212 21.99 19.65 40.74
N LEU A 213 22.64 18.79 39.94
CA LEU A 213 22.05 17.51 39.50
C LEU A 213 21.80 16.54 40.67
N LYS A 214 22.48 16.71 41.81
CA LYS A 214 22.21 15.96 43.05
C LYS A 214 20.81 16.21 43.62
N ASN A 215 20.16 17.30 43.23
CA ASN A 215 18.77 17.57 43.59
C ASN A 215 17.77 16.83 42.68
N VAL A 216 18.22 16.32 41.52
CA VAL A 216 17.38 15.55 40.59
C VAL A 216 17.36 14.07 40.99
N ILE A 217 18.54 13.49 41.24
CA ILE A 217 18.70 12.11 41.74
C ILE A 217 19.33 12.16 43.14
N SER A 218 18.61 11.63 44.13
CA SER A 218 19.04 11.66 45.53
C SER A 218 20.21 10.71 45.80
N LEU A 219 21.32 11.26 46.26
CA LEU A 219 22.49 10.50 46.74
C LEU A 219 22.22 9.76 48.06
N GLU A 220 21.16 10.12 48.79
CA GLU A 220 20.75 9.36 49.98
C GLU A 220 20.09 8.02 49.58
N LYS A 221 19.47 7.99 48.38
CA LYS A 221 18.78 6.81 47.87
C LYS A 221 19.73 5.88 47.11
N TYR A 222 20.72 6.40 46.40
CA TYR A 222 21.63 5.63 45.54
C TYR A 222 23.09 5.93 45.85
N SER A 223 23.94 4.89 45.85
CA SER A 223 25.41 5.09 45.79
C SER A 223 25.77 5.80 44.48
N VAL A 224 26.85 6.59 44.50
CA VAL A 224 27.36 7.29 43.31
C VAL A 224 27.64 6.30 42.17
N ASP A 225 28.10 5.08 42.49
CA ASP A 225 28.39 4.03 41.49
C ASP A 225 27.13 3.50 40.78
N ASN A 226 25.97 3.68 41.41
CA ASN A 226 24.67 3.27 40.87
C ASN A 226 23.97 4.40 40.10
N ILE A 227 24.61 5.56 39.96
CA ILE A 227 24.08 6.70 39.21
C ILE A 227 24.95 6.90 37.98
N SER A 228 24.29 7.09 36.85
CA SER A 228 24.94 7.39 35.59
C SER A 228 24.33 8.59 34.91
N SER A 229 25.13 9.17 34.03
CA SER A 229 24.74 10.30 33.21
C SER A 229 25.34 10.14 31.82
N TYR A 230 24.57 10.51 30.81
CA TYR A 230 25.06 10.72 29.45
C TYR A 230 24.45 12.02 28.91
N TRP A 231 25.09 12.66 27.95
CA TRP A 231 24.63 13.93 27.42
C TRP A 231 24.88 14.09 25.93
N GLY A 232 24.06 14.93 25.30
CA GLY A 232 24.21 15.36 23.90
C GLY A 232 23.77 16.81 23.76
N ALA A 233 24.35 17.54 22.80
CA ALA A 233 24.11 18.97 22.68
C ALA A 233 24.04 19.46 21.23
N GLN A 234 23.37 20.59 21.01
CA GLN A 234 23.53 21.42 19.82
C GLN A 234 24.59 22.49 20.08
N TYR A 235 25.63 22.50 19.24
CA TYR A 235 26.72 23.46 19.33
C TYR A 235 26.55 24.63 18.35
N SER A 236 26.78 25.85 18.82
CA SER A 236 26.88 27.03 17.96
C SER A 236 27.68 28.14 18.63
N GLY A 237 28.63 28.73 17.90
CA GLY A 237 29.34 29.93 18.34
C GLY A 237 30.12 29.80 19.65
N GLY A 238 30.80 28.66 19.88
CA GLY A 238 31.57 28.45 21.11
C GLY A 238 30.73 28.06 22.34
N ARG A 239 29.44 27.77 22.16
CA ARG A 239 28.53 27.45 23.25
C ARG A 239 27.65 26.25 22.93
N ASN A 240 27.25 25.55 23.98
CA ASN A 240 26.19 24.56 23.92
C ASN A 240 24.85 25.30 24.02
N VAL A 241 24.19 25.48 22.88
CA VAL A 241 22.93 26.23 22.78
C VAL A 241 21.84 25.50 23.56
N ASP A 242 21.70 24.20 23.34
CA ASP A 242 20.80 23.33 24.07
C ASP A 242 21.49 21.99 24.35
N VAL A 243 21.44 21.55 25.61
CA VAL A 243 21.99 20.27 26.08
C VAL A 243 20.87 19.42 26.64
N LEU A 244 20.86 18.14 26.28
CA LEU A 244 20.03 17.11 26.91
C LEU A 244 20.95 16.17 27.69
N ILE A 245 20.68 16.00 28.99
CA ILE A 245 21.33 15.00 29.84
C ILE A 245 20.29 13.94 30.21
N GLY A 246 20.62 12.68 29.96
CA GLY A 246 19.92 11.54 30.55
C GLY A 246 20.59 11.17 31.87
N LEU A 247 19.83 11.12 32.95
CA LEU A 247 20.30 10.64 34.26
C LEU A 247 19.53 9.38 34.61
N ALA A 248 20.23 8.32 34.99
CA ALA A 248 19.62 7.07 35.43
C ALA A 248 20.27 6.60 36.72
N ALA A 249 19.47 6.08 37.65
CA ALA A 249 19.96 5.44 38.86
C ALA A 249 19.12 4.22 39.19
N ALA A 250 19.77 3.09 39.47
CA ALA A 250 19.05 1.86 39.79
C ALA A 250 19.68 1.14 40.98
N LYS A 251 18.86 0.48 41.79
CA LYS A 251 19.34 -0.46 42.82
C LYS A 251 18.35 -1.59 43.01
N MET A 252 18.86 -2.78 43.27
CA MET A 252 18.02 -3.91 43.70
C MET A 252 17.60 -3.68 45.15
N THR A 253 16.31 -3.88 45.44
CA THR A 253 15.75 -3.69 46.79
C THR A 253 15.32 -5.00 47.44
N ASP A 254 15.04 -6.02 46.63
CA ASP A 254 14.64 -7.34 47.09
C ASP A 254 15.30 -8.39 46.20
N ILE A 255 16.14 -9.25 46.79
CA ILE A 255 16.83 -10.35 46.13
C ILE A 255 16.55 -11.58 46.99
N ASP A 256 16.03 -12.64 46.38
CA ASP A 256 15.90 -13.92 47.04
C ASP A 256 17.30 -14.53 47.24
N GLU A 257 17.77 -14.57 48.49
CA GLU A 257 19.11 -15.08 48.83
C GLU A 257 19.33 -16.54 48.43
N ALA A 258 18.26 -17.35 48.41
CA ALA A 258 18.37 -18.77 48.08
C ALA A 258 18.60 -19.01 46.57
N THR A 259 17.98 -18.18 45.73
CA THR A 259 17.98 -18.36 44.27
C THR A 259 18.83 -17.31 43.53
N GLY A 260 19.20 -16.22 44.21
CA GLY A 260 19.86 -15.06 43.62
C GLY A 260 18.94 -14.23 42.71
N VAL A 261 17.63 -14.48 42.71
CA VAL A 261 16.69 -13.82 41.80
C VAL A 261 16.26 -12.47 42.35
N THR A 262 16.40 -11.43 41.53
CA THR A 262 15.86 -10.10 41.83
C THR A 262 14.33 -10.14 41.82
N LEU A 263 13.73 -9.80 42.96
CA LEU A 263 12.28 -9.68 43.14
C LEU A 263 11.80 -8.23 43.11
N GLY A 264 12.69 -7.27 43.41
CA GLY A 264 12.36 -5.86 43.41
C GLY A 264 13.55 -4.96 43.14
N MET A 265 13.31 -3.85 42.46
CA MET A 265 14.30 -2.80 42.22
C MET A 265 13.67 -1.41 42.24
N GLN A 266 14.49 -0.41 42.52
CA GLN A 266 14.14 0.99 42.41
C GLN A 266 14.92 1.62 41.26
N LEU A 267 14.23 2.36 40.40
CA LEU A 267 14.78 3.08 39.26
C LEU A 267 14.37 4.55 39.32
N ASP A 268 15.34 5.45 39.24
CA ASP A 268 15.11 6.87 38.96
C ASP A 268 15.63 7.17 37.56
N LEU A 269 14.79 7.72 36.69
CA LEU A 269 15.17 8.14 35.34
C LEU A 269 14.75 9.59 35.13
N ALA A 270 15.67 10.44 34.67
CA ALA A 270 15.41 11.84 34.41
C ALA A 270 16.01 12.31 33.09
N ALA A 271 15.29 13.21 32.42
CA ALA A 271 15.77 13.99 31.29
C ALA A 271 15.94 15.43 31.74
N VAL A 272 17.16 15.96 31.65
CA VAL A 272 17.50 17.33 32.03
C VAL A 272 17.84 18.10 30.78
N HIS A 273 17.21 19.25 30.59
CA HIS A 273 17.52 20.20 29.53
C HIS A 273 18.21 21.42 30.11
N MET A 274 19.26 21.87 29.44
CA MET A 274 19.98 23.09 29.75
C MET A 274 20.09 23.95 28.50
N HIS A 275 19.97 25.26 28.67
CA HIS A 275 20.06 26.23 27.58
C HIS A 275 21.22 27.19 27.84
N ASN A 276 21.97 27.49 26.77
CA ASN A 276 23.08 28.45 26.74
C ASN A 276 24.15 28.17 27.80
N LEU A 277 24.78 26.99 27.69
CA LEU A 277 25.88 26.56 28.56
C LEU A 277 27.23 26.82 27.89
N SER A 278 28.15 27.43 28.62
CA SER A 278 29.54 27.64 28.19
C SER A 278 30.23 26.31 27.90
N MET A 279 31.06 26.29 26.87
CA MET A 279 31.92 25.13 26.59
C MET A 279 33.22 25.25 27.38
N GLN A 280 33.83 24.11 27.70
CA GLN A 280 35.18 24.11 28.27
C GLN A 280 36.18 24.51 27.18
N GLU A 281 36.88 25.64 27.39
CA GLU A 281 37.85 26.17 26.41
C GLU A 281 39.20 25.43 26.45
N ASP A 282 39.53 24.83 27.59
CA ASP A 282 40.76 24.07 27.78
C ASP A 282 40.58 22.63 27.30
N SER A 283 41.22 22.28 26.18
CA SER A 283 41.20 20.94 25.61
C SER A 283 41.84 19.87 26.51
N ASP A 284 42.69 20.28 27.46
CA ASP A 284 43.35 19.36 28.39
C ASP A 284 42.51 19.10 29.66
N SER A 285 41.39 19.79 29.80
CA SER A 285 40.46 19.61 30.92
C SER A 285 39.59 18.37 30.73
N ILE A 286 39.33 17.70 31.85
CA ILE A 286 38.42 16.53 31.90
C ILE A 286 36.94 16.96 31.93
N CYS A 287 36.67 18.27 32.05
CA CYS A 287 35.32 18.83 32.14
C CYS A 287 34.64 18.89 30.77
N SER A 288 33.33 18.59 30.74
CA SER A 288 32.52 18.67 29.53
C SER A 288 32.03 20.09 29.24
N PHE A 289 31.92 20.92 30.28
CA PHE A 289 31.32 22.24 30.26
C PHE A 289 32.27 23.28 30.86
N GLY A 290 32.06 24.54 30.46
CA GLY A 290 32.83 25.67 30.97
C GLY A 290 32.20 26.24 32.24
N ASN A 291 33.06 26.71 33.14
CA ASN A 291 32.67 27.31 34.41
C ASN A 291 31.63 28.45 34.22
N GLY A 292 30.54 28.40 34.98
CA GLY A 292 29.49 29.41 34.95
C GLY A 292 28.10 28.88 35.20
N THR A 293 27.15 29.80 35.38
CA THR A 293 25.73 29.46 35.60
C THR A 293 25.04 29.11 34.29
N VAL A 294 24.22 28.07 34.29
CA VAL A 294 23.31 27.73 33.18
C VAL A 294 22.19 28.76 33.14
N GLU A 295 21.91 29.35 31.97
CA GLU A 295 20.89 30.40 31.83
C GLU A 295 19.49 29.88 32.19
N ARG A 296 19.11 28.73 31.62
CA ARG A 296 17.83 28.07 31.89
C ARG A 296 18.04 26.57 31.94
N ALA A 297 17.59 25.94 33.02
CA ALA A 297 17.55 24.48 33.12
C ALA A 297 16.20 24.00 33.65
N SER A 298 15.78 22.84 33.15
CA SER A 298 14.59 22.13 33.62
C SER A 298 14.77 20.64 33.48
N TYR A 299 14.07 19.86 34.31
CA TYR A 299 14.10 18.41 34.22
C TYR A 299 12.70 17.81 34.31
N THR A 300 12.54 16.64 33.72
CA THR A 300 11.43 15.72 33.94
C THR A 300 12.00 14.44 34.55
N LYS A 301 11.30 13.82 35.50
CA LYS A 301 11.77 12.62 36.20
C LYS A 301 10.64 11.63 36.46
N ILE A 302 10.98 10.34 36.46
CA ILE A 302 10.17 9.26 37.02
C ILE A 302 10.95 8.55 38.13
N GLU A 303 10.25 8.19 39.21
CA GLU A 303 10.78 7.40 40.33
C GLU A 303 9.96 6.11 40.43
N CYS A 304 10.51 5.01 39.95
CA CYS A 304 9.80 3.75 39.77
C CYS A 304 10.24 2.69 40.78
N THR A 305 9.26 2.00 41.35
CA THR A 305 9.44 0.74 42.07
C THR A 305 8.98 -0.39 41.15
N ILE A 306 9.91 -1.25 40.76
CA ILE A 306 9.67 -2.34 39.83
C ILE A 306 9.69 -3.64 40.62
N THR A 307 8.60 -4.40 40.56
CA THR A 307 8.41 -5.62 41.37
C THR A 307 8.05 -6.81 40.50
N ARG A 308 8.68 -7.95 40.80
CA ARG A 308 8.44 -9.23 40.13
C ARG A 308 7.25 -9.93 40.79
N ARG A 309 6.22 -10.26 40.02
CA ARG A 309 5.03 -10.97 40.50
C ARG A 309 5.30 -12.44 40.80
N SER A 310 6.10 -13.10 39.96
CA SER A 310 6.45 -14.51 40.13
C SER A 310 7.79 -14.66 40.83
N LYS A 311 7.82 -15.47 41.89
CA LYS A 311 9.06 -15.84 42.62
C LYS A 311 9.75 -17.08 42.04
N ASP A 312 9.22 -17.64 40.96
CA ASP A 312 9.78 -18.83 40.34
C ASP A 312 11.15 -18.52 39.71
N PRO A 313 12.25 -19.15 40.19
CA PRO A 313 13.59 -18.93 39.66
C PRO A 313 13.82 -19.58 38.30
N ASP A 314 13.00 -20.58 37.92
CA ASP A 314 13.14 -21.32 36.67
C ASP A 314 12.57 -20.55 35.46
N LEU A 315 11.97 -19.38 35.69
CA LEU A 315 11.48 -18.50 34.64
C LEU A 315 12.63 -17.80 33.91
N VAL A 316 13.07 -18.41 32.80
CA VAL A 316 14.12 -17.88 31.91
C VAL A 316 13.57 -16.90 30.87
N TYR A 317 12.27 -16.99 30.53
CA TYR A 317 11.63 -16.20 29.48
C TYR A 317 10.77 -15.07 30.05
N VAL A 318 11.43 -14.07 30.64
CA VAL A 318 10.80 -12.91 31.29
C VAL A 318 11.60 -11.65 30.95
N ALA A 319 11.03 -10.48 31.17
CA ALA A 319 11.79 -9.23 31.08
C ALA A 319 12.90 -9.17 32.15
N PHE A 320 14.00 -8.51 31.82
CA PHE A 320 15.19 -8.35 32.65
C PHE A 320 15.52 -6.85 32.83
N PRO A 321 14.69 -6.13 33.62
CA PRO A 321 14.93 -4.72 33.93
C PRO A 321 16.18 -4.50 34.79
N ASP A 322 16.69 -5.58 35.40
CA ASP A 322 17.82 -5.61 36.31
C ASP A 322 19.20 -5.55 35.61
N SER A 323 19.26 -4.98 34.39
CA SER A 323 20.52 -4.75 33.70
C SER A 323 21.46 -3.91 34.58
N HIS A 324 22.65 -4.44 34.87
CA HIS A 324 23.62 -3.91 35.85
C HIS A 324 24.22 -2.53 35.52
N THR A 325 23.70 -1.80 34.54
CA THR A 325 24.33 -0.61 33.99
C THR A 325 23.31 0.48 33.70
N PRO A 326 22.97 1.31 34.73
CA PRO A 326 22.22 2.55 34.52
C PRO A 326 22.80 3.41 33.39
N SER A 327 24.12 3.34 33.17
CA SER A 327 24.86 4.05 32.13
C SER A 327 24.27 3.85 30.74
N LEU A 328 23.88 2.62 30.41
CA LEU A 328 23.33 2.26 29.10
C LEU A 328 21.91 2.82 28.92
N VAL A 329 21.12 2.90 30.00
CA VAL A 329 19.79 3.51 29.98
C VAL A 329 19.88 5.03 29.80
N SER A 330 20.79 5.69 30.53
CA SER A 330 21.02 7.14 30.37
C SER A 330 21.50 7.50 28.96
N TRP A 331 22.36 6.66 28.38
CA TRP A 331 22.85 6.85 27.01
C TRP A 331 21.72 6.66 26.00
N ALA A 332 21.03 5.51 26.03
CA ALA A 332 19.91 5.24 25.12
C ALA A 332 18.81 6.32 25.19
N LEU A 333 18.57 6.90 26.37
CA LEU A 333 17.61 8.00 26.53
C LEU A 333 18.04 9.24 25.72
N VAL A 334 19.31 9.61 25.78
CA VAL A 334 19.83 10.74 25.01
C VAL A 334 19.76 10.43 23.52
N GLU A 335 20.23 9.27 23.08
CA GLU A 335 20.18 8.86 21.66
C GLU A 335 18.76 8.95 21.09
N GLN A 336 17.77 8.46 21.84
CA GLN A 336 16.38 8.45 21.42
C GLN A 336 15.81 9.86 21.20
N TYR A 337 16.21 10.84 22.02
CA TYR A 337 15.62 12.19 21.99
C TYR A 337 16.54 13.26 21.41
N GLN A 338 17.81 12.96 21.13
CA GLN A 338 18.79 13.93 20.62
C GLN A 338 18.40 14.44 19.24
N GLY A 339 17.96 13.59 18.31
CA GLY A 339 17.52 14.03 16.99
C GLY A 339 16.42 15.09 17.04
N ARG A 340 15.43 14.89 17.93
CA ARG A 340 14.36 15.88 18.19
C ARG A 340 14.89 17.16 18.82
N LEU A 341 15.82 17.06 19.78
CA LEU A 341 16.46 18.21 20.42
C LEU A 341 17.15 19.10 19.37
N LEU A 342 18.02 18.52 18.54
CA LEU A 342 18.78 19.25 17.52
C LEU A 342 17.83 19.94 16.53
N GLN A 343 16.81 19.22 16.05
CA GLN A 343 15.81 19.77 15.14
C GLN A 343 15.06 20.96 15.74
N GLN A 344 14.65 20.87 17.02
CA GLN A 344 13.90 21.93 17.70
C GLN A 344 14.78 23.13 18.04
N SER A 345 16.02 22.88 18.46
CA SER A 345 17.02 23.91 18.77
C SER A 345 17.28 24.78 17.54
N ILE A 346 17.54 24.15 16.39
CA ILE A 346 17.83 24.86 15.12
C ILE A 346 16.60 25.60 14.58
N ARG A 347 15.41 24.97 14.59
CA ARG A 347 14.23 25.53 13.91
C ARG A 347 13.44 26.54 14.74
N THR A 348 13.29 26.31 16.04
CA THR A 348 12.29 27.01 16.85
C THR A 348 12.87 27.64 18.12
N GLY A 349 14.00 27.12 18.62
CA GLY A 349 14.55 27.48 19.92
C GLY A 349 13.67 27.07 21.13
N ASN A 350 12.54 26.39 20.90
CA ASN A 350 11.66 25.91 21.97
C ASN A 350 11.77 24.39 22.09
N ILE A 351 12.49 23.94 23.11
CA ILE A 351 12.74 22.52 23.34
C ILE A 351 11.60 21.88 24.13
N THR A 352 11.04 20.82 23.55
CA THR A 352 10.12 19.91 24.25
C THR A 352 10.91 18.78 24.89
N LEU A 353 10.98 18.75 26.23
CA LEU A 353 11.50 17.61 26.96
C LEU A 353 10.51 16.44 26.91
N PRO A 354 10.98 15.18 26.99
CA PRO A 354 10.09 14.07 27.24
C PRO A 354 9.32 14.31 28.55
N ASN A 355 8.01 14.05 28.53
CA ASN A 355 7.15 14.09 29.71
C ASN A 355 7.32 12.78 30.53
N PRO A 356 6.74 12.67 31.75
CA PRO A 356 6.90 11.45 32.55
C PRO A 356 6.36 10.18 31.88
N THR A 357 5.27 10.28 31.12
CA THR A 357 4.71 9.17 30.35
C THR A 357 5.69 8.73 29.25
N ASP A 358 6.31 9.67 28.55
CA ASP A 358 7.34 9.39 27.54
C ASP A 358 8.54 8.65 28.17
N LEU A 359 8.96 9.03 29.38
CA LEU A 359 10.06 8.36 30.10
C LEU A 359 9.69 6.92 30.49
N LYS A 360 8.46 6.68 30.95
CA LYS A 360 7.97 5.31 31.24
C LYS A 360 7.94 4.47 29.98
N ARG A 361 7.38 5.01 28.90
CA ARG A 361 7.30 4.30 27.61
C ARG A 361 8.68 4.00 27.06
N PHE A 362 9.59 4.97 27.09
CA PHE A 362 10.98 4.77 26.70
C PHE A 362 11.62 3.61 27.47
N TYR A 363 11.48 3.57 28.80
CA TYR A 363 12.07 2.50 29.60
C TYR A 363 11.45 1.12 29.26
N GLN A 364 10.12 1.04 29.07
CA GLN A 364 9.46 -0.20 28.62
C GLN A 364 9.99 -0.68 27.27
N VAL A 365 10.10 0.24 26.30
CA VAL A 365 10.61 -0.02 24.95
C VAL A 365 12.06 -0.50 25.02
N TRP A 366 12.89 0.17 25.80
CA TRP A 366 14.31 -0.17 25.95
C TRP A 366 14.49 -1.58 26.55
N VAL A 367 13.75 -1.90 27.62
CA VAL A 367 13.80 -3.25 28.23
C VAL A 367 13.30 -4.30 27.24
N ALA A 368 12.14 -4.08 26.61
CA ALA A 368 11.53 -5.03 25.68
C ALA A 368 12.48 -5.34 24.51
N THR A 369 12.96 -4.30 23.82
CA THR A 369 13.83 -4.47 22.63
C THR A 369 15.17 -5.11 22.97
N LYS A 370 15.80 -4.72 24.09
CA LYS A 370 17.05 -5.32 24.56
C LYS A 370 16.89 -6.82 24.82
N ASP A 371 15.83 -7.20 25.52
CA ASP A 371 15.64 -8.58 25.96
C ASP A 371 15.16 -9.50 24.84
N THR A 372 14.56 -8.95 23.78
CA THR A 372 14.09 -9.74 22.63
C THR A 372 15.08 -9.83 21.48
N LEU A 373 16.22 -9.11 21.55
CA LEU A 373 17.20 -9.04 20.46
C LEU A 373 17.76 -10.40 20.03
N THR A 374 17.79 -11.38 20.94
CA THR A 374 18.26 -12.74 20.62
C THR A 374 17.30 -13.53 19.71
N GLY A 375 16.10 -13.01 19.44
CA GLY A 375 15.29 -13.42 18.30
C GLY A 375 14.57 -14.76 18.46
N LEU A 376 14.30 -15.22 19.70
CA LEU A 376 13.51 -16.44 19.88
C LEU A 376 12.03 -16.16 19.55
N SER A 377 11.67 -16.41 18.30
CA SER A 377 10.33 -16.19 17.79
C SER A 377 9.38 -17.27 18.31
N VAL A 378 8.28 -16.83 18.93
CA VAL A 378 7.21 -17.70 19.43
C VAL A 378 5.86 -17.11 19.02
N PRO A 379 4.94 -17.92 18.45
CA PRO A 379 3.59 -17.46 18.20
C PRO A 379 2.78 -17.41 19.51
N ARG A 380 2.06 -16.32 19.75
CA ARG A 380 1.11 -16.20 20.87
C ARG A 380 -0.27 -15.81 20.35
N GLN A 381 -1.32 -16.37 20.96
CA GLN A 381 -2.68 -15.91 20.73
C GLN A 381 -2.87 -14.56 21.42
N ILE A 382 -2.98 -13.50 20.61
CA ILE A 382 -3.26 -12.14 21.09
C ILE A 382 -4.36 -11.51 20.26
N SER A 383 -5.07 -10.58 20.87
CA SER A 383 -6.11 -9.77 20.24
C SER A 383 -5.50 -8.80 19.22
N VAL A 384 -5.98 -8.89 17.98
CA VAL A 384 -5.58 -8.04 16.86
C VAL A 384 -6.75 -7.25 16.33
N GLN A 385 -6.54 -5.96 16.10
CA GLN A 385 -7.50 -5.10 15.45
C GLN A 385 -7.46 -5.36 13.95
N VAL A 386 -8.49 -6.04 13.45
CA VAL A 386 -8.68 -6.25 12.02
C VAL A 386 -9.80 -5.37 11.51
N SER A 387 -9.58 -4.73 10.37
CA SER A 387 -10.63 -3.97 9.69
C SER A 387 -11.67 -4.93 9.13
N VAL A 388 -12.92 -4.82 9.60
CA VAL A 388 -14.06 -5.57 9.06
C VAL A 388 -15.00 -4.66 8.30
N VAL A 389 -15.60 -5.20 7.26
CA VAL A 389 -16.67 -4.51 6.54
C VAL A 389 -17.97 -4.70 7.31
N GLN A 390 -18.56 -3.59 7.72
CA GLN A 390 -19.88 -3.54 8.32
C GLN A 390 -20.92 -3.19 7.26
N LEU A 391 -21.99 -3.99 7.20
CA LEU A 391 -23.15 -3.75 6.34
C LEU A 391 -24.31 -3.18 7.15
N SER A 392 -24.96 -2.16 6.62
CA SER A 392 -26.13 -1.55 7.23
C SER A 392 -27.31 -2.54 7.27
N SER A 393 -27.81 -2.86 8.47
CA SER A 393 -28.97 -3.76 8.63
C SER A 393 -30.24 -3.21 7.96
N THR A 394 -30.42 -1.89 7.94
CA THR A 394 -31.58 -1.27 7.27
C THR A 394 -31.52 -1.46 5.77
N PHE A 395 -30.32 -1.33 5.18
CA PHE A 395 -30.12 -1.57 3.76
C PHE A 395 -30.37 -3.05 3.41
N LEU A 396 -29.86 -3.97 4.23
CA LEU A 396 -30.07 -5.41 4.05
C LEU A 396 -31.56 -5.76 4.10
N ALA A 397 -32.30 -5.24 5.10
CA ALA A 397 -33.74 -5.48 5.24
C ALA A 397 -34.55 -4.94 4.06
N LEU A 398 -34.24 -3.73 3.58
CA LEU A 398 -34.91 -3.13 2.41
C LEU A 398 -34.59 -3.91 1.12
N SER A 399 -33.34 -4.33 0.93
CA SER A 399 -32.93 -5.10 -0.24
C SER A 399 -33.58 -6.49 -0.26
N LEU A 400 -33.71 -7.13 0.90
CA LEU A 400 -34.38 -8.41 1.06
C LEU A 400 -35.89 -8.28 0.79
N LEU A 401 -36.55 -7.25 1.33
CA LEU A 401 -37.95 -6.96 1.05
C LEU A 401 -38.19 -6.72 -0.45
N ALA A 402 -37.35 -5.90 -1.09
CA ALA A 402 -37.43 -5.64 -2.53
C ALA A 402 -37.25 -6.93 -3.36
N SER A 403 -36.30 -7.77 -2.98
CA SER A 403 -36.05 -9.05 -3.62
C SER A 403 -37.27 -9.98 -3.52
N VAL A 404 -37.85 -10.12 -2.32
CA VAL A 404 -39.06 -10.94 -2.10
C VAL A 404 -40.22 -10.44 -2.96
N LEU A 405 -40.44 -9.12 -3.03
CA LEU A 405 -41.49 -8.54 -3.88
C LEU A 405 -41.25 -8.82 -5.37
N ILE A 406 -40.01 -8.73 -5.85
CA ILE A 406 -39.64 -9.06 -7.23
C ILE A 406 -39.88 -10.55 -7.50
N PHE A 407 -39.40 -11.44 -6.63
CA PHE A 407 -39.62 -12.88 -6.77
C PHE A 407 -41.11 -13.24 -6.76
N LEU A 408 -41.91 -12.67 -5.86
CA LEU A 408 -43.36 -12.86 -5.85
C LEU A 408 -44.00 -12.38 -7.15
N SER A 409 -43.59 -11.23 -7.67
CA SER A 409 -44.11 -10.70 -8.94
C SER A 409 -43.78 -11.61 -10.13
N VAL A 410 -42.57 -12.16 -10.17
CA VAL A 410 -42.12 -13.10 -11.20
C VAL A 410 -42.83 -14.45 -11.05
N ALA A 411 -42.99 -14.96 -9.83
CA ALA A 411 -43.72 -16.20 -9.56
C ALA A 411 -45.20 -16.09 -9.96
N VAL A 412 -45.88 -15.00 -9.59
CA VAL A 412 -47.25 -14.72 -10.02
C VAL A 412 -47.35 -14.64 -11.54
N TYR A 413 -46.36 -14.03 -12.20
CA TYR A 413 -46.27 -14.01 -13.66
C TYR A 413 -46.19 -15.43 -14.24
N PHE A 414 -45.28 -16.28 -13.74
CA PHE A 414 -45.14 -17.64 -14.22
C PHE A 414 -46.40 -18.48 -13.97
N ILE A 415 -47.02 -18.36 -12.79
CA ILE A 415 -48.27 -19.06 -12.47
C ILE A 415 -49.39 -18.63 -13.41
N ASN A 416 -49.56 -17.32 -13.66
CA ASN A 416 -50.57 -16.81 -14.58
C ASN A 416 -50.30 -17.24 -16.02
N ASN A 417 -49.04 -17.21 -16.45
CA ASN A 417 -48.65 -17.66 -17.78
C ASN A 417 -48.94 -19.16 -17.96
N PHE A 418 -48.66 -19.98 -16.94
CA PHE A 418 -48.92 -21.42 -16.98
C PHE A 418 -50.43 -21.73 -16.98
N ARG A 419 -51.21 -21.05 -16.13
CA ARG A 419 -52.67 -21.25 -16.04
C ARG A 419 -53.40 -20.81 -17.31
N ASN A 420 -52.95 -19.73 -17.95
CA ASN A 420 -53.59 -19.16 -19.13
C ASN A 420 -52.81 -19.44 -20.42
N ARG A 421 -51.98 -20.49 -20.45
CA ARG A 421 -51.08 -20.80 -21.57
C ARG A 421 -51.80 -20.89 -22.91
N SER A 422 -53.01 -21.45 -22.93
CA SER A 422 -53.84 -21.53 -24.14
C SER A 422 -54.32 -20.15 -24.63
N ALA A 423 -54.63 -19.24 -23.72
CA ALA A 423 -55.04 -17.87 -24.07
C ALA A 423 -53.86 -17.01 -24.53
N PHE A 424 -52.63 -17.35 -24.13
CA PHE A 424 -51.42 -16.62 -24.50
C PHE A 424 -50.74 -17.12 -25.77
N GLN A 425 -51.06 -18.32 -26.28
CA GLN A 425 -50.50 -18.82 -27.54
C GLN A 425 -50.80 -17.91 -28.75
N ASP A 426 -51.96 -17.23 -28.74
CA ASP A 426 -52.34 -16.30 -29.81
C ASP A 426 -51.91 -14.85 -29.57
N VAL A 427 -51.36 -14.54 -28.38
CA VAL A 427 -50.98 -13.18 -28.01
C VAL A 427 -49.52 -12.93 -28.45
N PRO A 428 -49.23 -11.85 -29.20
CA PRO A 428 -47.86 -11.53 -29.59
C PRO A 428 -46.95 -11.40 -28.37
N GLU A 429 -45.78 -12.03 -28.42
CA GLU A 429 -44.83 -12.08 -27.28
C GLU A 429 -44.11 -10.75 -27.07
N SER A 430 -44.07 -9.91 -28.10
CA SER A 430 -43.40 -8.61 -28.09
C SER A 430 -44.24 -7.49 -28.69
N LYS A 431 -43.93 -6.25 -28.28
CA LYS A 431 -44.47 -5.01 -28.87
C LYS A 431 -44.25 -4.96 -30.38
N LEU A 432 -43.08 -5.42 -30.85
CA LEU A 432 -42.73 -5.47 -32.27
C LEU A 432 -43.63 -6.44 -33.03
N GLU A 433 -43.82 -7.65 -32.51
CA GLU A 433 -44.68 -8.65 -33.13
C GLU A 433 -46.14 -8.16 -33.20
N TRP A 434 -46.58 -7.42 -32.17
CA TRP A 434 -47.89 -6.78 -32.18
C TRP A 434 -48.00 -5.72 -33.28
N MET A 435 -46.98 -4.88 -33.45
CA MET A 435 -46.93 -3.88 -34.53
C MET A 435 -46.91 -4.55 -35.91
N LEU A 436 -46.14 -5.62 -36.08
CA LEU A 436 -46.08 -6.39 -37.32
C LEU A 436 -47.44 -6.99 -37.67
N ARG A 437 -48.15 -7.58 -36.70
CA ARG A 437 -49.51 -8.12 -36.95
C ARG A 437 -50.53 -7.03 -37.29
N VAL A 438 -50.38 -5.81 -36.78
CA VAL A 438 -51.25 -4.69 -37.17
C VAL A 438 -50.96 -4.26 -38.60
N VAL A 439 -49.69 -4.17 -38.99
CA VAL A 439 -49.30 -3.83 -40.36
C VAL A 439 -49.80 -4.91 -41.34
N ASP A 440 -49.59 -6.19 -41.04
CA ASP A 440 -50.10 -7.32 -41.83
C ASP A 440 -51.64 -7.32 -41.96
N ALA A 441 -52.35 -6.95 -40.88
CA ALA A 441 -53.80 -6.82 -40.91
C ALA A 441 -54.28 -5.63 -41.76
N THR A 442 -53.43 -4.62 -41.95
CA THR A 442 -53.72 -3.44 -42.77
C THR A 442 -53.42 -3.69 -44.25
N ASP A 443 -52.45 -4.55 -44.55
CA ASP A 443 -52.02 -4.89 -45.91
C ASP A 443 -52.83 -6.00 -46.59
N ARG A 444 -53.78 -6.66 -45.88
CA ARG A 444 -54.77 -7.51 -46.55
C ARG A 444 -55.78 -6.63 -47.31
N PRO A 445 -55.74 -6.57 -48.65
CA PRO A 445 -56.74 -5.84 -49.40
C PRO A 445 -58.06 -6.56 -49.19
N THR A 446 -59.06 -5.88 -48.63
CA THR A 446 -60.45 -6.30 -48.72
C THR A 446 -60.83 -6.37 -50.19
N LEU A 447 -60.69 -7.54 -50.79
CA LEU A 447 -61.21 -7.87 -52.11
C LEU A 447 -62.73 -7.57 -52.09
N PRO A 448 -63.22 -6.62 -52.91
CA PRO A 448 -64.64 -6.36 -52.99
C PRO A 448 -65.28 -7.57 -53.66
N ARG A 449 -66.14 -8.26 -52.91
CA ARG A 449 -67.07 -9.24 -53.46
C ARG A 449 -68.12 -8.48 -54.27
N HIS A 450 -67.85 -8.23 -55.55
CA HIS A 450 -68.82 -7.65 -56.47
C HIS A 450 -69.42 -8.70 -57.42
N SER A 451 -70.72 -8.86 -57.24
CA SER A 451 -71.68 -9.44 -58.17
C SER A 451 -71.76 -8.65 -59.48
N THR A 452 -71.83 -9.39 -60.58
CA THR A 452 -72.23 -8.98 -61.93
C THR A 452 -73.52 -8.14 -61.98
N ASN A 453 -73.49 -6.99 -62.65
CA ASN A 453 -74.35 -6.72 -63.82
C ASN A 453 -74.15 -5.33 -64.47
N SER A 454 -73.84 -5.38 -65.77
CA SER A 454 -74.26 -4.54 -66.92
C SER A 454 -74.29 -2.99 -66.87
N ASN A 455 -73.47 -2.44 -67.77
CA ASN A 455 -73.72 -1.36 -68.76
C ASN A 455 -74.25 0.02 -68.33
N SER A 456 -73.42 1.06 -68.50
CA SER A 456 -73.58 2.09 -69.55
C SER A 456 -72.49 3.18 -69.47
N LEU A 457 -72.11 3.70 -70.65
CA LEU A 457 -71.14 4.77 -70.92
C LEU A 457 -71.48 6.08 -70.18
N TYR A 458 -70.46 6.86 -69.77
CA TYR A 458 -70.07 8.16 -70.37
C TYR A 458 -68.91 8.85 -69.59
N SER A 459 -67.89 9.25 -70.35
CA SER A 459 -66.94 10.39 -70.20
C SER A 459 -66.27 10.78 -68.87
N LEU A 460 -64.92 10.75 -68.94
CA LEU A 460 -63.86 11.55 -68.27
C LEU A 460 -64.17 13.06 -68.06
N PRO A 461 -63.54 13.75 -67.08
CA PRO A 461 -62.13 14.13 -67.18
C PRO A 461 -61.25 13.99 -65.92
N SER A 462 -59.95 14.00 -66.19
CA SER A 462 -58.77 13.87 -65.33
C SER A 462 -58.62 14.93 -64.24
N LEU A 463 -58.01 14.58 -63.09
CA LEU A 463 -56.89 15.34 -62.50
C LEU A 463 -56.21 14.61 -61.31
N ASN A 464 -54.87 14.70 -61.33
CA ASN A 464 -53.88 14.57 -60.25
C ASN A 464 -53.50 13.19 -59.67
N THR A 465 -52.48 12.64 -60.35
CA THR A 465 -51.33 11.92 -59.81
C THR A 465 -50.72 12.56 -58.55
N SER A 466 -50.49 11.75 -57.50
CA SER A 466 -49.38 11.98 -56.56
C SER A 466 -48.87 10.67 -55.92
N ARG A 467 -47.66 10.28 -56.33
CA ARG A 467 -46.55 9.70 -55.53
C ARG A 467 -46.93 8.82 -54.31
N THR A 468 -46.99 7.50 -54.50
CA THR A 468 -46.82 6.51 -53.40
C THR A 468 -46.16 5.19 -53.81
N SER A 469 -45.54 5.09 -54.99
CA SER A 469 -44.91 3.86 -55.47
C SER A 469 -43.39 3.73 -55.23
N ARG A 470 -42.77 4.60 -54.40
CA ARG A 470 -41.31 4.56 -54.11
C ARG A 470 -40.91 4.14 -52.68
N LEU A 471 -41.84 3.90 -51.76
CA LEU A 471 -41.53 3.46 -50.39
C LEU A 471 -41.52 1.93 -50.23
N GLY A 472 -42.24 1.18 -51.06
CA GLY A 472 -42.25 -0.29 -51.02
C GLY A 472 -40.93 -0.96 -51.46
N LEU A 473 -40.06 -0.24 -52.17
CA LEU A 473 -38.78 -0.76 -52.68
C LEU A 473 -37.59 -0.53 -51.72
N ILE A 474 -37.75 0.34 -50.71
CA ILE A 474 -36.70 0.60 -49.71
C ILE A 474 -36.88 -0.32 -48.49
N ALA A 475 -38.12 -0.62 -48.10
CA ALA A 475 -38.38 -1.53 -46.98
C ALA A 475 -37.91 -2.97 -47.27
N THR A 476 -38.05 -3.44 -48.51
CA THR A 476 -37.58 -4.78 -48.91
C THR A 476 -36.06 -4.89 -48.96
N SER A 477 -35.35 -3.84 -49.41
CA SER A 477 -33.88 -3.86 -49.47
C SER A 477 -33.19 -3.70 -48.11
N VAL A 478 -33.85 -3.04 -47.14
CA VAL A 478 -33.37 -2.96 -45.76
C VAL A 478 -33.58 -4.28 -45.02
N GLN A 479 -34.71 -4.96 -45.26
CA GLN A 479 -34.99 -6.28 -44.70
C GLN A 479 -34.02 -7.34 -45.25
N GLU A 480 -33.78 -7.35 -46.56
CA GLU A 480 -32.86 -8.28 -47.22
C GLU A 480 -31.41 -8.11 -46.75
N ASN A 481 -30.97 -6.86 -46.47
CA ASN A 481 -29.64 -6.61 -45.90
C ASN A 481 -29.51 -7.01 -44.42
N ALA A 482 -30.60 -6.94 -43.65
CA ALA A 482 -30.60 -7.38 -42.24
C ALA A 482 -30.53 -8.91 -42.14
N ASP A 483 -31.27 -9.62 -43.00
CA ASP A 483 -31.28 -11.09 -43.04
C ASP A 483 -29.95 -11.65 -43.56
N ARG A 484 -29.27 -10.94 -44.49
CA ARG A 484 -27.93 -11.30 -44.97
C ARG A 484 -26.86 -11.17 -43.88
N ARG A 485 -26.89 -10.09 -43.08
CA ARG A 485 -25.96 -9.90 -41.95
C ARG A 485 -26.17 -10.91 -40.83
N ARG A 486 -27.40 -11.39 -40.64
CA ARG A 486 -27.73 -12.44 -39.68
C ARG A 486 -27.22 -13.81 -40.14
N MET A 487 -27.33 -14.13 -41.43
CA MET A 487 -26.70 -15.33 -42.01
C MET A 487 -25.17 -15.31 -41.95
N ASP A 488 -24.55 -14.14 -42.14
CA ASP A 488 -23.08 -14.01 -42.03
C ASP A 488 -22.59 -14.17 -40.59
N PHE A 489 -23.40 -13.77 -39.61
CA PHE A 489 -23.12 -13.96 -38.18
C PHE A 489 -23.35 -15.41 -37.73
N GLU A 490 -24.40 -16.07 -38.22
CA GLU A 490 -24.72 -17.47 -37.86
C GLU A 490 -23.80 -18.49 -38.56
N ASN A 491 -23.10 -18.12 -39.64
CA ASN A 491 -22.15 -18.98 -40.37
C ASN A 491 -20.67 -18.73 -40.05
N ALA A 492 -20.34 -17.82 -39.12
CA ALA A 492 -18.96 -17.58 -38.71
C ALA A 492 -18.43 -18.75 -37.85
N ARG A 493 -17.84 -19.77 -38.50
CA ARG A 493 -17.07 -20.82 -37.81
C ARG A 493 -15.73 -20.29 -37.33
N TYR A 494 -15.47 -20.45 -36.04
CA TYR A 494 -14.14 -20.31 -35.48
C TYR A 494 -13.21 -21.38 -36.07
N ARG A 495 -12.02 -20.94 -36.44
CA ARG A 495 -10.95 -21.75 -37.01
C ARG A 495 -10.28 -22.48 -35.85
N ASP A 496 -10.42 -23.80 -35.81
CA ASP A 496 -9.69 -24.67 -34.88
C ASP A 496 -8.18 -24.56 -35.15
N ALA A 497 -7.41 -24.34 -34.09
CA ALA A 497 -5.96 -24.51 -34.08
C ALA A 497 -5.61 -25.76 -33.25
N PRO A 498 -4.53 -26.47 -33.62
CA PRO A 498 -4.47 -27.92 -33.55
C PRO A 498 -4.04 -28.46 -32.19
N SER A 499 -4.76 -29.48 -31.74
CA SER A 499 -4.33 -30.41 -30.70
C SER A 499 -3.77 -31.68 -31.33
N THR A 500 -2.54 -32.05 -30.94
CA THR A 500 -1.99 -33.38 -30.61
C THR A 500 -0.47 -33.32 -30.86
N VAL A 501 0.38 -33.69 -29.90
CA VAL A 501 1.04 -35.01 -29.71
C VAL A 501 2.22 -34.66 -28.74
N ASP A 502 2.63 -35.36 -27.68
CA ASP A 502 2.71 -36.78 -27.35
C ASP A 502 2.86 -36.97 -25.82
N LEU A 503 2.36 -38.09 -25.30
CA LEU A 503 2.54 -38.52 -23.91
C LEU A 503 2.91 -40.01 -23.92
N SER A 504 4.21 -40.32 -23.83
CA SER A 504 4.73 -41.66 -23.54
C SER A 504 6.26 -41.64 -23.42
N SER A 505 6.80 -41.78 -22.20
CA SER A 505 7.66 -42.93 -21.85
C SER A 505 8.11 -42.86 -20.37
N THR A 506 7.92 -44.00 -19.72
CA THR A 506 8.39 -44.47 -18.42
C THR A 506 9.92 -44.54 -18.26
N ASP A 507 10.34 -44.69 -16.99
CA ASP A 507 11.60 -45.22 -16.43
C ASP A 507 12.38 -44.16 -15.61
N ALA A 508 12.96 -44.41 -14.44
CA ALA A 508 12.98 -45.52 -13.51
C ALA A 508 13.55 -44.99 -12.17
N PHE A 509 13.10 -45.52 -11.03
CA PHE A 509 13.76 -45.35 -9.73
C PHE A 509 15.09 -46.12 -9.69
N PRO A 510 16.11 -45.64 -8.96
CA PRO A 510 16.64 -46.44 -7.85
C PRO A 510 17.04 -45.53 -6.62
N PRO A 511 17.73 -46.03 -5.56
CA PRO A 511 17.21 -46.15 -4.19
C PRO A 511 17.90 -45.18 -3.19
N PRO A 512 17.53 -45.20 -1.88
CA PRO A 512 17.99 -44.19 -0.91
C PRO A 512 19.36 -44.56 -0.31
N GLU A 513 20.26 -43.58 -0.21
CA GLU A 513 21.50 -43.74 0.56
C GLU A 513 21.75 -42.59 1.56
N ARG A 514 21.66 -43.00 2.84
CA ARG A 514 22.38 -42.55 4.05
C ARG A 514 22.48 -41.06 4.40
N ALA A 515 21.79 -40.77 5.50
CA ALA A 515 22.07 -39.69 6.44
C ALA A 515 23.55 -39.64 6.87
N ALA A 516 24.13 -38.44 6.81
CA ALA A 516 25.29 -38.04 7.58
C ALA A 516 24.97 -36.74 8.33
N VAL A 517 25.21 -36.78 9.63
CA VAL A 517 25.01 -35.74 10.64
C VAL A 517 26.20 -34.76 10.60
N ALA A 518 25.95 -33.45 10.56
CA ALA A 518 26.88 -32.40 11.02
C ALA A 518 26.15 -31.02 11.13
N PRO A 519 26.66 -30.03 11.89
CA PRO A 519 25.90 -29.39 12.95
C PRO A 519 25.43 -27.96 12.68
N HIS A 520 24.52 -27.52 13.57
CA HIS A 520 23.98 -26.18 13.72
C HIS A 520 25.01 -25.04 13.68
N ALA A 521 24.70 -24.02 12.87
CA ALA A 521 25.08 -22.63 13.08
C ALA A 521 23.98 -21.72 12.51
N GLY A 522 22.99 -21.39 13.35
CA GLY A 522 21.95 -20.41 13.03
C GLY A 522 22.42 -19.02 13.47
N SER A 523 22.94 -18.24 12.52
CA SER A 523 23.14 -16.80 12.63
C SER A 523 22.21 -16.13 11.63
N ALA A 524 21.59 -15.01 12.01
CA ALA A 524 20.68 -14.22 11.18
C ALA A 524 21.22 -14.08 9.74
N ARG A 525 20.41 -14.44 8.74
CA ARG A 525 20.82 -14.46 7.33
C ARG A 525 21.13 -13.04 6.87
N ARG A 526 22.42 -12.70 6.86
CA ARG A 526 22.98 -11.60 6.07
C ARG A 526 22.86 -11.97 4.59
N HIS A 527 22.30 -11.07 3.77
CA HIS A 527 22.03 -11.31 2.36
C HIS A 527 23.20 -10.81 1.49
N MET A 528 23.73 -11.67 0.62
CA MET A 528 24.91 -11.38 -0.21
C MET A 528 24.59 -11.44 -1.71
N PRO A 529 24.60 -10.32 -2.44
CA PRO A 529 24.84 -10.28 -3.88
C PRO A 529 26.37 -10.28 -4.14
N GLY A 530 26.95 -11.45 -4.42
CA GLY A 530 28.40 -11.59 -4.67
C GLY A 530 29.25 -11.68 -3.39
N ASN A 531 30.48 -11.14 -3.40
CA ASN A 531 31.44 -11.20 -2.29
C ASN A 531 31.34 -10.01 -1.30
N THR A 532 30.27 -9.21 -1.40
CA THR A 532 30.04 -8.05 -0.52
C THR A 532 28.82 -8.31 0.36
N THR A 533 28.98 -8.08 1.67
CA THR A 533 27.90 -8.24 2.65
C THR A 533 27.17 -6.89 2.76
N ASN A 534 25.96 -6.80 2.20
CA ASN A 534 25.14 -5.59 2.32
C ASN A 534 24.25 -5.70 3.57
N SER A 535 24.20 -4.63 4.36
CA SER A 535 23.39 -4.52 5.58
C SER A 535 21.95 -4.09 5.28
N PHE A 536 21.74 -3.40 4.16
CA PHE A 536 20.43 -2.92 3.71
C PHE A 536 20.30 -3.05 2.20
N ILE A 537 19.07 -3.30 1.71
CA ILE A 537 18.78 -3.52 0.28
C ILE A 537 17.53 -2.72 -0.11
N GLY A 538 17.47 -2.19 -1.33
CA GLY A 538 16.24 -1.68 -1.93
C GLY A 538 16.16 -1.98 -3.41
N THR A 539 14.98 -2.39 -3.90
CA THR A 539 14.78 -2.83 -5.28
C THR A 539 13.61 -2.07 -5.93
N THR A 540 13.76 -1.72 -7.20
CA THR A 540 12.66 -1.22 -8.05
C THR A 540 12.73 -1.87 -9.43
N SER A 541 11.60 -1.97 -10.13
CA SER A 541 11.52 -2.53 -11.48
C SER A 541 11.00 -1.50 -12.48
N PHE A 542 11.39 -1.64 -13.74
CA PHE A 542 10.89 -0.83 -14.84
C PHE A 542 10.80 -1.65 -16.13
N THR A 543 9.82 -1.37 -16.98
CA THR A 543 9.63 -2.03 -18.27
C THR A 543 10.31 -1.24 -19.37
N THR A 544 10.84 -1.94 -20.38
CA THR A 544 11.39 -1.31 -21.59
C THR A 544 11.13 -2.17 -22.81
N SER A 545 11.04 -1.50 -23.96
CA SER A 545 10.85 -2.10 -25.28
C SER A 545 11.97 -3.02 -25.74
N ILE A 546 13.17 -2.96 -25.13
CA ILE A 546 14.28 -3.86 -25.46
C ILE A 546 14.13 -5.27 -24.88
N SER A 547 13.24 -5.46 -23.92
CA SER A 547 12.98 -6.75 -23.27
C SER A 547 11.81 -7.46 -23.94
N ALA A 548 11.99 -8.73 -24.31
CA ALA A 548 10.93 -9.53 -24.91
C ALA A 548 9.74 -9.68 -23.94
N ASN A 549 8.52 -9.76 -24.47
CA ASN A 549 7.30 -9.99 -23.69
C ASN A 549 7.04 -8.99 -22.54
N ASN A 550 7.64 -7.79 -22.60
CA ASN A 550 7.56 -6.77 -21.55
C ASN A 550 8.05 -7.26 -20.16
N VAL A 551 8.96 -8.23 -20.11
CA VAL A 551 9.56 -8.65 -18.84
C VAL A 551 10.42 -7.48 -18.29
N PRO A 552 10.21 -7.02 -17.04
CA PRO A 552 10.85 -5.80 -16.56
C PRO A 552 12.32 -6.03 -16.21
N LEU A 553 13.10 -4.95 -16.25
CA LEU A 553 14.44 -4.89 -15.67
C LEU A 553 14.33 -4.42 -14.21
N THR A 554 15.35 -4.70 -13.41
CA THR A 554 15.37 -4.32 -11.99
C THR A 554 16.62 -3.53 -11.64
N TRP A 555 16.47 -2.50 -10.82
CA TRP A 555 17.56 -1.83 -10.13
C TRP A 555 17.54 -2.25 -8.66
N THR A 556 18.72 -2.56 -8.12
CA THR A 556 18.90 -2.87 -6.69
C THR A 556 20.01 -1.99 -6.12
N VAL A 557 19.78 -1.37 -4.97
CA VAL A 557 20.83 -0.71 -4.17
C VAL A 557 21.10 -1.55 -2.93
N GLY A 558 22.36 -1.85 -2.67
CA GLY A 558 22.84 -2.45 -1.43
C GLY A 558 23.76 -1.48 -0.72
N ALA A 559 23.67 -1.37 0.61
CA ALA A 559 24.60 -0.55 1.37
C ALA A 559 25.36 -1.40 2.39
N SER A 560 26.67 -1.16 2.52
CA SER A 560 27.55 -1.87 3.43
C SER A 560 28.46 -0.92 4.21
N SER A 561 28.80 -1.33 5.42
CA SER A 561 29.89 -0.78 6.22
C SER A 561 31.01 -1.82 6.27
N PRO A 562 32.29 -1.44 6.26
CA PRO A 562 33.39 -2.38 6.39
C PRO A 562 33.23 -3.18 7.69
N ASN A 563 33.48 -4.48 7.57
CA ASN A 563 33.60 -5.36 8.72
C ASN A 563 34.67 -4.80 9.65
N GLN A 564 34.35 -4.79 10.94
CA GLN A 564 35.22 -4.44 12.06
C GLN A 564 36.38 -5.45 12.26
N ASP A 565 36.81 -6.14 11.20
CA ASP A 565 37.76 -7.26 11.22
C ASP A 565 39.16 -6.90 10.69
N SER A 566 39.40 -5.68 10.20
CA SER A 566 40.75 -5.23 9.83
C SER A 566 41.36 -4.33 10.91
N SER A 567 42.32 -4.88 11.64
CA SER A 567 43.16 -4.25 12.65
C SER A 567 44.12 -3.19 12.07
N SER A 568 43.58 -2.09 11.55
CA SER A 568 44.37 -0.92 11.15
C SER A 568 43.85 0.34 11.83
N ASN A 569 44.75 1.07 12.47
CA ASN A 569 44.56 2.33 13.20
C ASN A 569 44.05 3.51 12.34
N SER A 570 43.15 3.29 11.38
CA SER A 570 42.49 4.38 10.65
C SER A 570 41.19 4.73 11.36
N THR A 571 41.07 5.98 11.81
CA THR A 571 39.86 6.60 12.36
C THR A 571 38.75 6.75 11.33
N ASP A 572 39.04 6.50 10.05
CA ASP A 572 38.11 6.78 8.95
C ASP A 572 37.20 5.58 8.66
N ALA A 573 35.90 5.75 8.88
CA ALA A 573 34.89 4.80 8.43
C ALA A 573 34.56 5.05 6.95
N THR A 574 34.72 4.02 6.11
CA THR A 574 34.41 4.09 4.68
C THR A 574 33.08 3.40 4.40
N PHE A 575 32.05 4.11 3.95
CA PHE A 575 30.74 3.52 3.66
C PHE A 575 30.53 3.36 2.15
N GLN A 576 29.87 2.26 1.74
CA GLN A 576 29.65 1.96 0.32
C GLN A 576 28.16 1.72 -0.01
N LYS A 577 27.74 2.26 -1.16
CA LYS A 577 26.47 1.96 -1.82
C LYS A 577 26.75 1.31 -3.17
N ASN A 578 26.26 0.09 -3.34
CA ASN A 578 26.43 -0.72 -4.54
C ASN A 578 25.11 -0.77 -5.33
N PHE A 579 25.15 -0.43 -6.61
CA PHE A 579 24.00 -0.41 -7.49
C PHE A 579 24.10 -1.52 -8.54
N TYR A 580 23.11 -2.41 -8.53
CA TYR A 580 23.05 -3.58 -9.38
C TYR A 580 21.89 -3.47 -10.37
N LEU A 581 22.13 -3.87 -11.62
CA LEU A 581 21.11 -4.03 -12.64
C LEU A 581 20.82 -5.52 -12.82
N GLY A 582 19.55 -5.90 -12.69
CA GLY A 582 19.06 -7.24 -13.01
C GLY A 582 18.31 -7.27 -14.33
N THR A 583 18.72 -8.16 -15.23
CA THR A 583 18.11 -8.36 -16.54
C THR A 583 17.61 -9.80 -16.71
N PRO A 584 16.52 -10.01 -17.47
CA PRO A 584 16.10 -11.36 -17.85
C PRO A 584 17.22 -12.12 -18.58
N PRO A 585 17.30 -13.45 -18.45
CA PRO A 585 18.37 -14.25 -19.06
C PRO A 585 18.38 -14.19 -20.60
N GLU A 586 17.22 -13.88 -21.20
CA GLU A 586 17.07 -13.70 -22.65
C GLU A 586 17.65 -12.38 -23.17
N LEU A 587 17.83 -11.38 -22.30
CA LEU A 587 18.32 -10.06 -22.68
C LEU A 587 19.85 -9.98 -22.52
N ASN A 588 20.57 -9.95 -23.65
CA ASN A 588 22.02 -9.80 -23.65
C ASN A 588 22.45 -8.36 -23.93
N LEU A 589 22.89 -7.66 -22.88
CA LEU A 589 23.41 -6.30 -22.98
C LEU A 589 24.88 -6.23 -23.43
N ALA A 590 25.66 -7.30 -23.25
CA ALA A 590 27.10 -7.31 -23.53
C ALA A 590 27.40 -7.31 -25.04
N SER A 591 26.55 -7.94 -25.86
CA SER A 591 26.79 -8.11 -27.31
C SER A 591 25.65 -7.59 -28.19
N SER A 592 24.81 -6.68 -27.70
CA SER A 592 23.75 -6.07 -28.52
C SER A 592 24.33 -5.19 -29.63
N ILE A 593 23.84 -5.39 -30.85
CA ILE A 593 24.19 -4.56 -32.03
C ILE A 593 23.06 -3.61 -32.45
N ASN A 594 21.83 -3.82 -31.94
CA ASN A 594 20.64 -3.09 -32.39
C ASN A 594 20.30 -1.89 -31.50
N PHE A 595 20.70 -1.95 -30.24
CA PHE A 595 20.45 -0.89 -29.26
C PHE A 595 21.66 -0.74 -28.34
N ALA A 596 21.79 0.46 -27.79
CA ALA A 596 22.75 0.79 -26.75
C ALA A 596 22.02 1.41 -25.55
N GLY A 597 22.66 1.41 -24.38
CA GLY A 597 22.05 1.86 -23.13
C GLY A 597 23.01 2.66 -22.24
N CYS A 598 22.46 3.64 -21.53
CA CYS A 598 23.15 4.45 -20.52
C CYS A 598 22.39 4.44 -19.20
N ALA A 599 23.11 4.43 -18.08
CA ALA A 599 22.58 4.72 -16.75
C ALA A 599 23.30 5.96 -16.20
N LEU A 600 22.53 6.95 -15.76
CA LEU A 600 23.04 8.18 -15.17
C LEU A 600 22.63 8.22 -13.69
N PHE A 601 23.59 8.19 -12.79
CA PHE A 601 23.41 8.20 -11.34
C PHE A 601 23.54 9.63 -10.82
N PHE A 602 22.50 10.15 -10.18
CA PHE A 602 22.49 11.52 -9.66
C PHE A 602 22.98 11.50 -8.20
N GLU A 603 24.27 11.74 -8.02
CA GLU A 603 24.92 11.72 -6.71
C GLU A 603 24.81 13.08 -6.01
N GLY A 604 24.51 13.07 -4.71
CA GLY A 604 24.47 14.27 -3.88
C GLY A 604 23.19 15.10 -3.97
N ILE A 605 22.30 14.84 -4.94
CA ILE A 605 21.01 15.54 -5.08
C ILE A 605 20.12 15.36 -3.83
N ALA A 606 20.25 14.24 -3.12
CA ALA A 606 19.48 13.90 -1.93
C ALA A 606 19.54 14.95 -0.81
N ARG A 607 20.66 15.68 -0.66
CA ARG A 607 20.78 16.76 0.34
C ARG A 607 19.81 17.92 0.08
N SER A 608 19.33 18.04 -1.16
CA SER A 608 18.43 19.10 -1.60
C SER A 608 16.97 18.65 -1.72
N LEU A 609 16.66 17.36 -1.54
CA LEU A 609 15.30 16.84 -1.72
C LEU A 609 14.49 16.89 -0.41
N PRO A 610 13.39 17.66 -0.32
CA PRO A 610 12.52 17.65 0.84
C PRO A 610 11.67 16.37 0.83
N LEU A 611 11.96 15.45 1.75
CA LEU A 611 11.12 14.27 2.00
C LEU A 611 9.87 14.71 2.79
N ASN A 612 8.88 15.28 2.11
CA ASN A 612 7.63 15.75 2.71
C ASN A 612 6.74 14.57 3.13
N GLY A 613 6.88 14.10 4.37
CA GLY A 613 5.91 13.20 5.00
C GLY A 613 5.95 11.74 4.55
N THR A 614 6.93 11.33 3.74
CA THR A 614 7.24 9.92 3.51
C THR A 614 8.06 9.40 4.69
N ALA A 615 7.67 8.25 5.26
CA ALA A 615 8.46 7.58 6.29
C ALA A 615 9.92 7.46 5.83
N GLU A 616 10.86 7.69 6.74
CA GLU A 616 12.30 7.66 6.46
C GLU A 616 12.79 6.32 5.86
N TYR A 617 11.95 5.28 5.85
CA TYR A 617 12.23 3.92 5.39
C TYR A 617 11.25 3.37 4.33
N GLY A 618 10.33 4.20 3.81
CA GLY A 618 9.39 3.79 2.76
C GLY A 618 10.01 3.83 1.35
N SER A 619 9.45 3.06 0.42
CA SER A 619 9.73 3.26 -1.01
C SER A 619 9.20 4.63 -1.45
N VAL A 620 9.97 5.34 -2.28
CA VAL A 620 9.62 6.69 -2.74
C VAL A 620 9.64 6.70 -4.26
N SER A 621 8.55 7.17 -4.88
CA SER A 621 8.52 7.35 -6.33
C SER A 621 9.33 8.58 -6.74
N CYS A 622 9.84 8.59 -7.98
CA CYS A 622 10.52 9.78 -8.49
C CYS A 622 9.61 11.01 -8.56
N SER A 623 8.31 10.83 -8.81
CA SER A 623 7.34 11.93 -8.78
C SER A 623 7.19 12.54 -7.39
N GLN A 624 7.24 11.73 -6.34
CA GLN A 624 7.21 12.22 -4.96
C GLN A 624 8.49 12.96 -4.59
N ALA A 625 9.65 12.47 -5.06
CA ALA A 625 10.94 13.06 -4.74
C ALA A 625 11.25 14.34 -5.55
N LEU A 626 10.94 14.35 -6.84
CA LEU A 626 11.35 15.39 -7.79
C LEU A 626 10.19 16.24 -8.32
N GLN A 627 8.93 15.90 -8.01
CA GLN A 627 7.70 16.41 -8.65
C GLN A 627 7.53 15.94 -10.10
N ASP A 628 6.28 15.72 -10.50
CA ASP A 628 5.91 15.20 -11.83
C ASP A 628 6.47 16.03 -12.98
N ASN A 629 6.44 17.36 -12.87
CA ASN A 629 6.92 18.25 -13.93
C ASN A 629 8.42 18.08 -14.19
N CYS A 630 9.22 17.98 -13.12
CA CYS A 630 10.66 17.76 -13.25
C CYS A 630 10.96 16.38 -13.86
N VAL A 631 10.28 15.34 -13.40
CA VAL A 631 10.45 13.98 -13.94
C VAL A 631 10.15 13.96 -15.44
N ASN A 632 9.02 14.54 -15.86
CA ASN A 632 8.61 14.57 -17.25
C ASN A 632 9.58 15.37 -18.13
N ASP A 633 10.04 16.53 -17.67
CA ASP A 633 10.99 17.35 -18.43
C ASP A 633 12.37 16.70 -18.52
N LEU A 634 12.84 16.06 -17.44
CA LEU A 634 14.10 15.33 -17.43
C LEU A 634 14.07 14.14 -18.41
N LEU A 635 12.99 13.35 -18.40
CA LEU A 635 12.80 12.26 -19.35
C LEU A 635 12.72 12.77 -20.79
N SER A 636 11.93 13.82 -21.04
CA SER A 636 11.78 14.45 -22.36
C SER A 636 13.11 14.99 -22.89
N GLN A 637 13.88 15.68 -22.03
CA GLN A 637 15.19 16.21 -22.37
C GLN A 637 16.18 15.09 -22.68
N ALA A 638 16.25 14.04 -21.85
CA ALA A 638 17.12 12.90 -22.09
C ALA A 638 16.81 12.22 -23.41
N THR A 639 15.53 11.92 -23.69
CA THR A 639 15.09 11.33 -24.96
C THR A 639 15.44 12.24 -26.15
N LYS A 640 15.24 13.55 -26.04
CA LYS A 640 15.57 14.53 -27.09
C LYS A 640 17.07 14.56 -27.38
N GLN A 641 17.91 14.62 -26.34
CA GLN A 641 19.35 14.67 -26.49
C GLN A 641 19.90 13.37 -27.06
N MET A 642 19.37 12.22 -26.63
CA MET A 642 19.79 10.93 -27.17
C MET A 642 19.42 10.75 -28.64
N LYS A 643 18.32 11.36 -29.12
CA LYS A 643 18.03 11.42 -30.57
C LYS A 643 19.08 12.22 -31.34
N ALA A 644 19.66 13.26 -30.74
CA ALA A 644 20.69 14.07 -31.36
C ALA A 644 22.06 13.36 -31.34
N LEU A 645 22.45 12.84 -30.17
CA LEU A 645 23.74 12.16 -29.96
C LEU A 645 23.80 10.83 -30.75
N GLY A 646 22.74 10.04 -30.75
CA GLY A 646 22.68 8.76 -31.48
C GLY A 646 22.76 8.88 -33.00
N ARG A 647 22.51 10.08 -33.56
CA ARG A 647 22.65 10.35 -35.01
C ARG A 647 24.08 10.71 -35.44
N SER A 648 24.92 11.15 -34.50
CA SER A 648 26.31 11.58 -34.78
C SER A 648 27.29 10.39 -34.86
N GLY A 649 26.79 9.22 -35.25
CA GLY A 649 27.35 7.89 -35.01
C GLY A 649 28.82 7.71 -35.38
N ASN A 650 29.63 7.46 -34.35
CA ASN A 650 30.85 6.62 -34.35
C ASN A 650 31.51 6.51 -32.96
N GLY A 651 30.94 7.12 -31.92
CA GLY A 651 31.47 7.05 -30.55
C GLY A 651 31.16 5.72 -29.85
N ASP A 652 32.10 5.28 -29.00
CA ASP A 652 31.88 4.21 -28.03
C ASP A 652 30.67 4.52 -27.12
N SER A 653 29.96 3.50 -26.64
CA SER A 653 28.73 3.67 -25.85
C SER A 653 28.96 4.56 -24.63
N GLN A 654 30.12 4.43 -23.97
CA GLN A 654 30.49 5.29 -22.84
C GLN A 654 30.61 6.76 -23.25
N SER A 655 31.21 7.08 -24.40
CA SER A 655 31.34 8.46 -24.88
C SER A 655 29.99 9.14 -25.14
N VAL A 656 28.98 8.36 -25.56
CA VAL A 656 27.61 8.86 -25.72
C VAL A 656 26.97 9.11 -24.37
N CYS A 657 27.17 8.22 -23.39
CA CYS A 657 26.68 8.42 -22.03
C CYS A 657 27.34 9.62 -21.34
N ASP A 658 28.65 9.83 -21.54
CA ASP A 658 29.39 10.99 -21.02
C ASP A 658 28.91 12.30 -21.64
N ALA A 659 28.59 12.29 -22.95
CA ALA A 659 28.01 13.46 -23.62
C ALA A 659 26.59 13.78 -23.10
N LEU A 660 25.79 12.76 -22.80
CA LEU A 660 24.47 12.93 -22.17
C LEU A 660 24.62 13.49 -20.75
N GLN A 661 25.56 12.96 -19.95
CA GLN A 661 25.90 13.45 -18.62
C GLN A 661 26.23 14.94 -18.67
N SER A 662 27.23 15.33 -19.47
CA SER A 662 27.67 16.72 -19.59
C SER A 662 26.53 17.66 -20.01
N THR A 663 25.65 17.19 -20.90
CA THR A 663 24.49 17.98 -21.35
C THR A 663 23.48 18.23 -20.24
N LEU A 664 23.16 17.20 -19.44
CA LEU A 664 22.20 17.31 -18.34
C LEU A 664 22.77 18.07 -17.14
N GLU A 665 24.06 17.96 -16.86
CA GLU A 665 24.74 18.76 -15.83
C GLU A 665 24.78 20.25 -16.21
N THR A 666 25.06 20.57 -17.47
CA THR A 666 25.18 21.96 -17.93
C THR A 666 23.81 22.63 -18.10
N ASN A 667 22.77 21.85 -18.41
CA ASN A 667 21.43 22.37 -18.70
C ASN A 667 20.35 21.59 -17.94
N PRO A 668 20.25 21.71 -16.61
CA PRO A 668 19.18 21.07 -15.85
C PRO A 668 17.80 21.62 -16.26
N PRO A 669 16.72 20.81 -16.25
CA PRO A 669 15.38 21.30 -16.57
C PRO A 669 14.93 22.40 -15.60
N GLN A 670 14.35 23.48 -16.13
CA GLN A 670 13.89 24.61 -15.31
C GLN A 670 12.79 24.23 -14.32
N SER A 671 12.00 23.19 -14.61
CA SER A 671 10.97 22.67 -13.72
C SER A 671 11.53 22.00 -12.46
N CYS A 672 12.81 21.63 -12.47
CA CYS A 672 13.47 20.96 -11.36
C CYS A 672 14.03 21.92 -10.31
N THR A 673 13.18 22.84 -9.84
CA THR A 673 13.53 23.91 -8.89
C THR A 673 13.84 23.43 -7.46
N ILE A 674 13.53 22.16 -7.15
CA ILE A 674 13.71 21.54 -5.84
C ILE A 674 15.18 21.37 -5.47
N ALA A 675 16.07 21.23 -6.46
CA ALA A 675 17.51 21.20 -6.26
C ALA A 675 18.05 22.63 -6.02
N THR A 676 17.66 23.26 -4.91
CA THR A 676 17.90 24.69 -4.64
C THR A 676 19.36 25.08 -4.40
N VAL A 677 20.28 24.11 -4.24
CA VAL A 677 21.70 24.38 -3.94
C VAL A 677 22.62 23.88 -5.05
N THR A 678 22.54 22.59 -5.44
CA THR A 678 23.23 22.03 -6.62
C THR A 678 22.50 20.79 -7.15
N TRP A 679 22.61 20.53 -8.46
CA TRP A 679 22.06 19.34 -9.15
C TRP A 679 22.80 18.03 -8.78
N GLY A 680 23.86 18.13 -7.99
CA GLY A 680 24.76 17.01 -7.71
C GLY A 680 25.77 16.75 -8.83
N SER A 681 26.56 15.69 -8.66
CA SER A 681 27.39 15.09 -9.70
C SER A 681 26.55 14.04 -10.42
N ILE A 682 26.56 14.00 -11.75
CA ILE A 682 25.95 12.90 -12.49
C ILE A 682 27.06 11.94 -12.91
N ILE A 683 26.93 10.65 -12.60
CA ILE A 683 27.87 9.64 -13.06
C ILE A 683 27.23 8.82 -14.18
N ALA A 684 27.79 8.86 -15.38
CA ALA A 684 27.34 8.03 -16.50
C ALA A 684 28.05 6.67 -16.57
N LYS A 685 27.27 5.61 -16.80
CA LYS A 685 27.75 4.27 -17.12
C LYS A 685 27.08 3.76 -18.38
N ALA A 686 27.88 3.28 -19.33
CA ALA A 686 27.37 2.46 -20.42
C ALA A 686 26.79 1.16 -19.84
N LEU A 687 25.59 0.80 -20.31
CA LEU A 687 24.94 -0.47 -19.98
C LEU A 687 25.13 -1.52 -21.05
N THR A 688 25.66 -1.17 -22.22
CA THR A 688 25.83 -2.06 -23.37
C THR A 688 27.25 -2.03 -23.91
N GLY A 689 27.69 -3.16 -24.46
CA GLY A 689 29.02 -3.32 -25.05
C GLY A 689 29.96 -4.17 -24.20
N SER A 690 31.07 -4.61 -24.81
CA SER A 690 32.01 -5.54 -24.19
C SER A 690 32.83 -4.96 -23.03
N GLN A 691 32.86 -3.63 -22.90
CA GLN A 691 33.50 -2.90 -21.80
C GLN A 691 32.49 -2.42 -20.74
N SER A 692 31.20 -2.73 -20.92
CA SER A 692 30.15 -2.35 -19.97
C SER A 692 30.24 -3.19 -18.69
N PRO A 693 30.03 -2.61 -17.50
CA PRO A 693 29.89 -3.39 -16.26
C PRO A 693 28.82 -4.48 -16.32
N SER A 694 27.82 -4.31 -17.19
CA SER A 694 26.76 -5.30 -17.43
C SER A 694 27.24 -6.61 -18.07
N SER A 695 28.44 -6.66 -18.66
CA SER A 695 29.01 -7.90 -19.23
C SER A 695 29.57 -8.86 -18.18
N SER A 696 29.84 -8.38 -16.97
CA SER A 696 30.31 -9.20 -15.85
C SER A 696 29.14 -9.56 -14.92
N HIS A 697 28.57 -10.76 -15.13
CA HIS A 697 27.50 -11.26 -14.27
C HIS A 697 28.06 -11.82 -12.96
N ILE A 698 27.38 -11.49 -11.86
CA ILE A 698 27.69 -12.00 -10.54
C ILE A 698 26.94 -13.32 -10.35
N SER A 699 27.66 -14.39 -10.02
CA SER A 699 27.03 -15.67 -9.66
C SER A 699 26.16 -15.51 -8.42
N GLN A 700 24.85 -15.68 -8.59
CA GLN A 700 23.90 -15.66 -7.47
C GLN A 700 24.04 -16.97 -6.68
N THR A 701 24.27 -16.87 -5.38
CA THR A 701 24.37 -18.05 -4.50
C THR A 701 23.09 -18.27 -3.70
N THR A 702 22.68 -17.28 -2.91
CA THR A 702 21.54 -17.40 -1.97
C THR A 702 20.64 -16.16 -1.92
N CYS A 703 20.99 -15.09 -2.63
CA CYS A 703 20.23 -13.84 -2.67
C CYS A 703 19.79 -13.55 -4.09
N HIS A 704 18.46 -13.47 -4.30
CA HIS A 704 17.84 -13.12 -5.58
C HIS A 704 17.17 -11.75 -5.43
N PRO A 705 17.90 -10.64 -5.64
CA PRO A 705 17.37 -9.30 -5.41
C PRO A 705 16.21 -8.92 -6.34
N ALA A 706 16.06 -9.64 -7.47
CA ALA A 706 14.95 -9.50 -8.41
C ALA A 706 13.76 -10.46 -8.12
N SER A 707 13.77 -11.20 -7.00
CA SER A 707 12.71 -12.17 -6.65
C SER A 707 11.30 -11.58 -6.51
N ASN A 708 11.19 -10.26 -6.38
CA ASN A 708 9.93 -9.53 -6.40
C ASN A 708 9.30 -9.45 -7.80
N VAL A 709 10.01 -9.87 -8.85
CA VAL A 709 9.49 -10.02 -10.22
C VAL A 709 9.28 -11.51 -10.52
N ASN A 710 8.18 -11.85 -11.20
CA ASN A 710 7.93 -13.21 -11.66
C ASN A 710 9.08 -13.73 -12.54
N GLY A 711 9.70 -14.86 -12.14
CA GLY A 711 10.90 -15.41 -12.79
C GLY A 711 12.21 -14.69 -12.45
N GLY A 712 12.16 -13.76 -11.49
CA GLY A 712 13.28 -12.93 -11.07
C GLY A 712 14.46 -13.67 -10.41
N SER A 713 14.24 -14.92 -9.98
CA SER A 713 15.31 -15.79 -9.47
C SER A 713 16.38 -16.09 -10.52
N ASP A 714 16.03 -16.01 -11.80
CA ASP A 714 16.89 -16.43 -12.91
C ASP A 714 17.52 -15.22 -13.62
N TYR A 715 17.42 -14.03 -13.01
CA TYR A 715 17.92 -12.79 -13.60
C TYR A 715 19.45 -12.75 -13.54
N ASN A 716 20.04 -12.29 -14.64
CA ASN A 716 21.44 -11.93 -14.70
C ASN A 716 21.65 -10.62 -13.95
N ILE A 717 22.46 -10.64 -12.88
CA ILE A 717 22.77 -9.44 -12.08
C ILE A 717 24.17 -8.96 -12.38
N ALA A 718 24.32 -7.67 -12.63
CA ALA A 718 25.61 -7.01 -12.78
C ALA A 718 25.72 -5.83 -11.83
N LEU A 719 26.88 -5.67 -11.18
CA LEU A 719 27.22 -4.45 -10.44
C LEU A 719 27.56 -3.36 -11.45
N ILE A 720 26.81 -2.25 -11.44
CA ILE A 720 26.97 -1.15 -12.39
C ILE A 720 27.77 -0.01 -11.78
N GLU A 721 27.50 0.33 -10.52
CA GLU A 721 28.19 1.44 -9.85
C GLU A 721 28.35 1.22 -8.33
N THR A 722 29.45 1.75 -7.80
CA THR A 722 29.71 1.81 -6.36
C THR A 722 30.00 3.25 -5.95
N GLN A 723 29.20 3.80 -5.04
CA GLN A 723 29.44 5.10 -4.41
C GLN A 723 30.09 4.89 -3.04
N THR A 724 31.12 5.67 -2.73
CA THR A 724 31.90 5.52 -1.49
C THR A 724 32.03 6.86 -0.78
N VAL A 725 31.80 6.89 0.54
CA VAL A 725 32.04 8.06 1.39
C VAL A 725 32.92 7.69 2.56
N THR A 726 34.01 8.42 2.74
CA THR A 726 34.93 8.31 3.89
C THR A 726 34.60 9.40 4.90
N SER A 727 34.45 9.06 6.19
CA SER A 727 34.21 10.02 7.26
C SER A 727 35.18 9.77 8.42
N GLU A 728 35.84 10.84 8.89
CA GLU A 728 36.89 10.80 9.94
C GLU A 728 36.32 10.61 11.36
N ASP A 729 35.00 10.66 11.53
CA ASP A 729 34.31 10.45 12.80
C ASP A 729 32.85 10.04 12.51
N VAL A 730 32.17 9.42 13.48
CA VAL A 730 30.74 9.06 13.39
C VAL A 730 29.86 10.33 13.44
N SER A 731 30.03 11.19 12.44
CA SER A 731 29.32 12.45 12.21
C SER A 731 27.84 12.19 11.88
N SER A 732 27.00 13.18 12.17
CA SER A 732 25.59 13.29 11.76
C SER A 732 25.32 13.12 10.25
N ASP A 733 26.37 13.02 9.42
CA ASP A 733 26.31 12.87 7.96
C ASP A 733 26.17 11.42 7.47
N ILE A 734 26.34 10.42 8.33
CA ILE A 734 26.35 9.00 7.94
C ILE A 734 24.94 8.47 7.63
N ALA A 735 23.95 8.76 8.48
CA ALA A 735 22.56 8.36 8.23
C ALA A 735 21.96 8.99 6.95
N PRO A 736 22.16 10.30 6.66
CA PRO A 736 21.79 10.89 5.38
C PRO A 736 22.43 10.20 4.17
N PHE A 737 23.70 9.75 4.26
CA PHE A 737 24.33 9.03 3.15
C PHE A 737 23.67 7.67 2.93
N PHE A 738 23.49 6.83 3.96
CA PHE A 738 22.87 5.50 3.82
C PHE A 738 21.43 5.58 3.28
N TYR A 739 20.61 6.45 3.86
CA TYR A 739 19.19 6.55 3.55
C TYR A 739 18.86 7.60 2.48
N SER A 740 19.88 8.18 1.85
CA SER A 740 19.66 9.08 0.70
C SER A 740 19.05 8.33 -0.48
N LEU A 741 18.18 9.05 -1.19
CA LEU A 741 17.59 8.64 -2.44
C LEU A 741 18.52 9.00 -3.60
N THR A 742 18.83 8.02 -4.45
CA THR A 742 19.65 8.17 -5.66
C THR A 742 18.74 7.98 -6.88
N PRO A 743 18.41 9.07 -7.61
CA PRO A 743 17.79 8.95 -8.93
C PRO A 743 18.75 8.30 -9.92
N ILE A 744 18.24 7.36 -10.71
CA ILE A 744 18.92 6.68 -11.81
C ILE A 744 18.09 6.88 -13.07
N LEU A 745 18.63 7.63 -14.02
CA LEU A 745 18.05 7.79 -15.34
C LEU A 745 18.64 6.71 -16.27
N THR A 746 17.80 5.78 -16.68
CA THR A 746 18.16 4.71 -17.62
C THR A 746 17.63 5.07 -19.01
N VAL A 747 18.49 5.07 -20.02
CA VAL A 747 18.11 5.43 -21.39
C VAL A 747 18.60 4.39 -22.38
N PHE A 748 17.71 3.87 -23.21
CA PHE A 748 18.04 2.99 -24.33
C PHE A 748 17.81 3.72 -25.66
N TYR A 749 18.72 3.52 -26.60
CA TYR A 749 18.71 4.19 -27.90
C TYR A 749 19.15 3.24 -29.02
N SER A 750 18.78 3.55 -30.26
CA SER A 750 19.23 2.75 -31.41
C SER A 750 20.73 2.91 -31.59
N ALA A 751 21.44 1.78 -31.65
CA ALA A 751 22.79 1.76 -32.22
C ALA A 751 22.67 1.99 -33.74
N SER A 752 23.65 2.66 -34.33
CA SER A 752 23.72 3.16 -35.71
C SER A 752 22.87 2.40 -36.74
N GLY A 753 21.86 3.06 -37.32
CA GLY A 753 21.16 2.61 -38.54
C GLY A 753 19.92 1.73 -38.38
N SER A 754 19.49 1.38 -37.16
CA SER A 754 18.23 0.65 -36.95
C SER A 754 17.01 1.58 -36.99
N THR A 755 15.91 1.15 -37.63
CA THR A 755 14.64 1.90 -37.77
C THR A 755 13.68 1.67 -36.59
N SER A 756 14.19 1.21 -35.44
CA SER A 756 13.38 0.92 -34.25
C SER A 756 12.93 2.20 -33.52
N SER A 757 11.81 2.11 -32.78
CA SER A 757 11.11 3.21 -32.11
C SER A 757 11.80 3.82 -30.89
N LEU A 758 13.13 3.76 -30.83
CA LEU A 758 13.98 4.29 -29.74
C LEU A 758 14.48 5.71 -30.09
N PRO A 759 14.75 6.59 -29.11
CA PRO A 759 15.07 6.32 -27.71
C PRO A 759 13.90 6.26 -26.73
N GLU A 760 14.10 5.47 -25.67
CA GLU A 760 13.25 5.31 -24.50
C GLU A 760 14.05 5.68 -23.23
N ALA A 761 13.45 6.48 -22.34
CA ALA A 761 14.07 6.88 -21.07
C ALA A 761 13.15 6.51 -19.91
N GLN A 762 13.74 6.05 -18.80
CA GLN A 762 13.07 5.67 -17.57
C GLN A 762 13.83 6.25 -16.38
N LEU A 763 13.12 6.74 -15.37
CA LEU A 763 13.72 7.31 -14.16
C LEU A 763 13.31 6.46 -12.95
N SER A 764 14.30 5.88 -12.27
CA SER A 764 14.14 5.06 -11.08
C SER A 764 14.74 5.77 -9.88
N CYS A 765 14.03 5.86 -8.75
CA CYS A 765 14.54 6.52 -7.55
C CYS A 765 14.78 5.46 -6.49
N LEU A 766 16.05 5.18 -6.22
CA LEU A 766 16.44 4.09 -5.34
C LEU A 766 16.90 4.59 -3.98
N LYS A 767 16.48 3.85 -2.97
CA LYS A 767 16.86 4.03 -1.58
C LYS A 767 16.85 2.66 -0.92
N VAL A 768 17.71 2.44 0.06
CA VAL A 768 17.66 1.22 0.88
C VAL A 768 16.40 1.23 1.74
N VAL A 769 15.67 0.11 1.77
CA VAL A 769 14.44 -0.05 2.57
C VAL A 769 14.67 -1.11 3.64
N GLU A 770 13.96 -1.00 4.76
CA GLU A 770 13.97 -2.04 5.79
C GLU A 770 13.02 -3.19 5.38
N ASP A 771 13.44 -4.42 5.68
CA ASP A 771 12.93 -5.66 5.07
C ASP A 771 11.59 -6.09 5.70
N SER A 772 10.54 -5.31 5.47
CA SER A 772 9.18 -5.60 5.96
C SER A 772 8.21 -6.11 4.88
N ASN A 773 8.63 -6.21 3.61
CA ASN A 773 7.68 -6.30 2.47
C ASN A 773 7.99 -7.34 1.37
N LEU A 774 8.76 -8.41 1.61
CA LEU A 774 8.79 -9.55 0.69
C LEU A 774 7.50 -10.37 0.78
N VAL A 775 6.41 -9.79 0.26
CA VAL A 775 5.08 -10.41 0.11
C VAL A 775 5.00 -11.14 -1.25
N GLN A 776 4.47 -12.35 -1.20
CA GLN A 776 4.21 -13.27 -2.30
C GLN A 776 3.29 -12.69 -3.41
N PRO A 777 3.37 -13.21 -4.65
CA PRO A 777 2.82 -12.57 -5.84
C PRO A 777 1.28 -12.68 -5.96
N GLU A 778 0.61 -11.54 -6.24
CA GLU A 778 -0.74 -11.52 -6.80
C GLU A 778 -0.67 -11.82 -8.32
N SER A 779 -1.17 -12.99 -8.72
CA SER A 779 -1.31 -13.37 -10.13
C SER A 779 -2.41 -12.56 -10.81
N SER A 780 -2.04 -11.90 -11.91
CA SER A 780 -2.94 -11.08 -12.74
C SER A 780 -3.46 -11.89 -13.92
N ASP A 781 -4.47 -12.74 -13.71
CA ASP A 781 -5.27 -13.33 -14.81
C ASP A 781 -6.62 -12.61 -14.93
N ALA A 782 -6.58 -11.45 -15.58
CA ALA A 782 -7.75 -10.62 -15.88
C ALA A 782 -8.33 -10.96 -17.25
N SER A 783 -9.07 -12.07 -17.36
CA SER A 783 -10.10 -12.24 -18.40
C SER A 783 -11.12 -13.34 -18.11
N LEU A 784 -10.79 -14.33 -17.27
CA LEU A 784 -11.71 -15.41 -16.89
C LEU A 784 -12.51 -15.15 -15.58
N LEU A 785 -12.07 -14.20 -14.73
CA LEU A 785 -12.72 -13.93 -13.44
C LEU A 785 -14.08 -13.22 -13.52
N GLY A 786 -14.43 -12.58 -14.64
CA GLY A 786 -15.70 -11.85 -14.77
C GLY A 786 -16.92 -12.76 -14.69
N LEU A 787 -16.84 -13.96 -15.31
CA LEU A 787 -17.92 -14.94 -15.30
C LEU A 787 -17.99 -15.69 -13.97
N HIS A 788 -16.84 -15.99 -13.36
CA HIS A 788 -16.76 -16.63 -12.05
C HIS A 788 -17.24 -15.71 -10.92
N LYS A 789 -16.93 -14.41 -10.94
CA LYS A 789 -17.45 -13.44 -9.97
C LYS A 789 -18.97 -13.25 -10.10
N ALA A 790 -19.52 -13.27 -11.33
CA ALA A 790 -20.97 -13.20 -11.55
C ALA A 790 -21.68 -14.48 -11.07
N LEU A 791 -21.12 -15.66 -11.33
CA LEU A 791 -21.63 -16.94 -10.83
C LEU A 791 -21.51 -17.07 -9.31
N MET A 792 -20.42 -16.60 -8.71
CA MET A 792 -20.24 -16.56 -7.26
C MET A 792 -21.17 -15.56 -6.59
N ALA A 793 -21.45 -14.40 -7.21
CA ALA A 793 -22.46 -13.45 -6.71
C ALA A 793 -23.88 -14.03 -6.80
N LEU A 794 -24.20 -14.79 -7.85
CA LEU A 794 -25.46 -15.51 -7.98
C LEU A 794 -25.57 -16.64 -6.94
N ALA A 795 -24.49 -17.37 -6.70
CA ALA A 795 -24.41 -18.42 -5.68
C ALA A 795 -24.47 -17.86 -4.26
N LEU A 796 -23.92 -16.66 -4.00
CA LEU A 796 -24.04 -15.93 -2.74
C LEU A 796 -25.45 -15.39 -2.50
N ALA A 797 -26.11 -14.88 -3.55
CA ALA A 797 -27.52 -14.54 -3.46
C ALA A 797 -28.32 -15.80 -3.08
N LEU A 798 -28.11 -16.91 -3.76
CA LEU A 798 -28.80 -18.18 -3.49
C LEU A 798 -28.45 -18.80 -2.13
N SER A 799 -27.21 -18.69 -1.64
CA SER A 799 -26.77 -19.27 -0.37
C SER A 799 -27.21 -18.42 0.84
N VAL A 800 -27.23 -17.09 0.71
CA VAL A 800 -27.85 -16.21 1.71
C VAL A 800 -29.37 -16.42 1.76
N PHE A 801 -30.01 -16.73 0.63
CA PHE A 801 -31.42 -17.14 0.58
C PHE A 801 -31.69 -18.55 1.14
N ALA A 802 -30.67 -19.41 1.25
CA ALA A 802 -30.80 -20.78 1.77
C ALA A 802 -30.36 -20.94 3.24
N ALA A 803 -29.55 -20.00 3.76
CA ALA A 803 -29.11 -19.97 5.16
C ALA A 803 -30.04 -19.14 6.08
N LEU A 804 -30.99 -18.42 5.50
CA LEU A 804 -32.16 -17.81 6.14
C LEU A 804 -33.39 -18.69 5.89
#